data_AF-A0A815S7K1-F1
#
_entry.id   AF-A0A815S7K1-F1
#
_cell.length_a   1.000
_cell.length_b   1.000
_cell.length_c   1.000
_cell.angle_alpha   90.00
_cell.angle_beta   90.00
_cell.angle_gamma   90.00
#
_symmetry.space_group_name_H-M   'P 1'
#
loop_
_entity.id
_entity.type
_entity.pdbx_description
1 polymer ?
#
loop_
_entity_poly.entity_id
_entity_poly.type
_entity_poly.pdbx_seq_one_letter_code
_entity_poly.pdbx_strand_id
1 'polypeptide(L)'
;MDKNGLKKPAACGRTAMATTNSNAVLSERMRPVLGNCLLIWLDANFDESENDYKQSMQQLQNIIATIITFTDADQCVDYLSDIEDEKVLMIVSDSLGQHVIPEIEECPQLDSVYVFCDNQSVHEQWARKISKVKGICTEIEPICKALQIDHKHCDRSMISMSFCGIDPLFMYTQLLKEAFLEIEDDDAKSIKELVDYCRLHNAGSPTTLEKLEREYRDHPPSWWYTGPFFIYSMLNHGLRLMDVDVIMRMGFFIRHLHQHIEQLHDEQQSREPTSEPFTVFRGQGLSKEVFEKMKQTKGGLISFNNFLSTSRQRHISLGFAHQALSNTNSVAILFVMNIDPMVCVQSKIPYVDVKGVGYYDNQEEEMLYTTHTIFRINQIKLIEGNDTDRLWQVNLTLTGNDDNELHTLTSHIREEIESRQRGWYRLGAVLLKLGEPAKAEYLYKMLLETASSHKQKSDYNHMLGWLYDDMGQYAKALTFYEKSLEFGRKHLPPNHSSLAASYSNIGLVYEHMGEYSKALLLYERSLEIRKIALPPNHPDLAVSYQGIGSAYRHMDEYSEALSSYERSLEIRKIALPPNHPTLADSYNNIGNVYNSMGEYLKALSYYEKDLEIIHKTLPPNHPDLASSYYNIGLVYYNMGEYSKALSSYERSLEIRKIALPSNHPDLAQSYANIGLVYDKMGEYSKALSWYEHSLEIQKIALPPNHPDLAASYNNIGNVYDNVGKHSKALSWYERSLEIGKIALPPNHLDLSGRYHVTFRDKK
;
A
#
# COMPACT_ATOMS: atom_id res chain seq x y z
N MET A 1 -7.16 -36.35 50.16
CA MET A 1 -6.82 -35.58 51.37
C MET A 1 -5.72 -34.61 50.95
N ASP A 2 -6.08 -33.40 50.52
CA ASP A 2 -6.19 -32.19 51.38
C ASP A 2 -4.88 -31.94 52.17
N LYS A 3 -4.22 -30.77 52.19
CA LYS A 3 -4.59 -29.40 51.81
C LYS A 3 -3.36 -28.46 51.90
N ASN A 4 -3.37 -27.45 51.02
CA ASN A 4 -3.05 -26.02 51.22
C ASN A 4 -1.63 -25.51 51.54
N GLY A 5 -1.21 -24.50 50.75
CA GLY A 5 -0.31 -23.46 51.26
C GLY A 5 0.36 -22.47 50.30
N LEU A 6 -0.06 -22.24 49.05
CA LEU A 6 0.50 -21.17 48.21
C LEU A 6 -0.56 -20.13 47.83
N LYS A 7 -0.47 -18.96 48.47
CA LYS A 7 -1.22 -17.74 48.17
C LYS A 7 -0.77 -17.18 46.82
N LYS A 8 -1.71 -17.07 45.86
CA LYS A 8 -1.61 -16.17 44.70
C LYS A 8 -1.73 -14.71 45.19
N PRO A 9 -1.00 -13.73 44.62
CA PRO A 9 -1.37 -12.33 44.77
C PRO A 9 -2.63 -12.08 43.93
N ALA A 10 -3.56 -11.35 44.53
CA ALA A 10 -4.84 -11.01 43.97
C ALA A 10 -4.70 -10.14 42.71
N ALA A 11 -5.43 -10.53 41.66
CA ALA A 11 -5.79 -9.64 40.57
C ALA A 11 -6.58 -8.48 41.17
N CYS A 12 -5.98 -7.28 41.19
CA CYS A 12 -6.69 -6.07 41.50
C CYS A 12 -7.37 -5.61 40.21
N GLY A 13 -8.63 -6.00 40.02
CA GLY A 13 -9.50 -5.32 39.08
C GLY A 13 -9.66 -3.87 39.54
N ARG A 14 -9.13 -2.94 38.74
CA ARG A 14 -9.46 -1.52 38.80
C ARG A 14 -9.80 -1.10 37.37
N THR A 15 -11.06 -0.78 37.22
CA THR A 15 -11.72 -0.27 36.02
C THR A 15 -11.00 0.96 35.49
N ALA A 16 -10.52 0.90 34.25
CA ALA A 16 -10.40 2.07 33.40
C ALA A 16 -11.81 2.66 33.24
N MET A 17 -12.04 3.90 33.67
CA MET A 17 -13.21 4.65 33.26
C MET A 17 -12.84 5.39 31.98
N ALA A 18 -13.10 4.74 30.84
CA ALA A 18 -13.49 5.49 29.66
C ALA A 18 -14.92 5.95 29.91
N THR A 19 -15.22 7.25 29.82
CA THR A 19 -16.61 7.72 29.74
C THR A 19 -17.28 7.09 28.52
N THR A 20 -17.89 5.93 28.72
CA THR A 20 -18.61 5.15 27.74
C THR A 20 -20.01 4.90 28.32
N ASN A 21 -21.02 5.48 27.67
CA ASN A 21 -22.40 5.07 27.90
C ASN A 21 -22.58 3.64 27.35
N SER A 22 -22.48 2.68 28.27
CA SER A 22 -23.08 1.35 28.34
C SER A 22 -23.21 0.46 27.08
N ASN A 23 -22.62 -0.75 27.24
CA ASN A 23 -22.91 -2.04 26.62
C ASN A 23 -22.28 -2.39 25.27
N ALA A 24 -21.02 -2.86 25.32
CA ALA A 24 -20.59 -4.06 24.59
C ALA A 24 -19.33 -4.65 25.25
N VAL A 25 -19.40 -5.91 25.67
CA VAL A 25 -18.23 -6.77 25.83
C VAL A 25 -17.68 -7.00 24.42
N LEU A 26 -16.40 -6.70 24.10
CA LEU A 26 -15.65 -7.26 22.96
C LEU A 26 -14.18 -6.77 22.88
N SER A 27 -13.27 -7.76 22.73
CA SER A 27 -11.94 -7.81 22.08
C SER A 27 -10.99 -6.61 21.98
N GLU A 28 -9.70 -6.88 22.23
CA GLU A 28 -8.52 -6.11 21.79
C GLU A 28 -8.71 -5.49 20.39
N ARG A 29 -8.39 -4.19 20.25
CA ARG A 29 -8.57 -3.27 19.08
C ARG A 29 -9.84 -2.40 19.08
N MET A 30 -9.84 -1.31 19.85
CA MET A 30 -10.58 -0.08 19.51
C MET A 30 -9.82 1.14 20.03
N ARG A 31 -9.13 1.86 19.15
CA ARG A 31 -8.99 3.32 19.22
C ARG A 31 -8.79 3.86 17.80
N PRO A 32 -9.84 4.26 17.06
CA PRO A 32 -9.62 5.00 15.84
C PRO A 32 -9.29 6.44 16.25
N VAL A 33 -8.01 6.78 16.19
CA VAL A 33 -7.59 8.19 16.13
C VAL A 33 -7.97 8.67 14.74
N LEU A 34 -8.88 9.64 14.64
CA LEU A 34 -9.41 10.11 13.35
C LEU A 34 -8.63 11.33 12.84
N GLY A 35 -7.32 11.38 13.10
CA GLY A 35 -6.43 12.50 12.80
C GLY A 35 -4.96 12.19 13.08
N ASN A 36 -4.04 13.05 12.64
CA ASN A 36 -2.60 12.78 12.79
C ASN A 36 -2.06 13.04 14.21
N CYS A 37 -2.85 13.70 15.05
CA CYS A 37 -2.47 14.08 16.41
C CYS A 37 -3.56 13.70 17.42
N LEU A 38 -3.15 13.16 18.56
CA LEU A 38 -4.01 12.93 19.73
C LEU A 38 -3.55 13.77 20.91
N LEU A 39 -4.49 14.10 21.81
CA LEU A 39 -4.21 14.82 23.04
C LEU A 39 -4.27 13.87 24.23
N ILE A 40 -3.19 13.82 25.01
CA ILE A 40 -3.19 13.17 26.32
C ILE A 40 -3.31 14.24 27.40
N TRP A 41 -4.22 14.06 28.35
CA TRP A 41 -4.26 14.87 29.57
C TRP A 41 -4.00 13.97 30.77
N LEU A 42 -2.87 14.20 31.44
CA LEU A 42 -2.44 13.49 32.65
C LEU A 42 -2.64 14.37 33.88
N ASP A 43 -3.59 14.00 34.73
CA ASP A 43 -3.92 14.74 35.96
C ASP A 43 -4.33 13.78 37.09
N ALA A 44 -3.71 13.93 38.26
CA ALA A 44 -4.02 13.11 39.43
C ALA A 44 -5.42 13.37 39.99
N ASN A 45 -6.00 14.55 39.70
CA ASN A 45 -7.20 15.06 40.36
C ASN A 45 -8.43 15.14 39.42
N PHE A 46 -8.54 14.28 38.40
CA PHE A 46 -9.70 14.30 37.51
C PHE A 46 -11.02 14.07 38.27
N ASP A 47 -11.87 15.10 38.33
CA ASP A 47 -13.28 15.00 38.72
C ASP A 47 -14.19 15.35 37.53
N GLU A 48 -14.73 14.33 36.87
CA GLU A 48 -15.63 14.47 35.72
C GLU A 48 -16.95 15.16 36.06
N SER A 49 -17.30 15.29 37.34
CA SER A 49 -18.53 15.93 37.77
C SER A 49 -18.43 17.46 37.82
N GLU A 50 -17.21 18.00 37.92
CA GLU A 50 -16.94 19.44 38.01
C GLU A 50 -17.25 20.18 36.69
N ASN A 51 -17.84 21.36 36.82
CA ASN A 51 -18.22 22.18 35.67
C ASN A 51 -16.99 22.74 34.93
N ASP A 52 -15.93 23.11 35.66
CA ASP A 52 -14.73 23.70 35.09
C ASP A 52 -13.96 22.68 34.23
N TYR A 53 -13.96 21.41 34.66
CA TYR A 53 -13.43 20.30 33.86
C TYR A 53 -14.25 20.07 32.59
N LYS A 54 -15.59 20.00 32.69
CA LYS A 54 -16.46 19.85 31.51
C LYS A 54 -16.27 20.98 30.51
N GLN A 55 -16.13 22.21 30.99
CA GLN A 55 -15.90 23.38 30.15
C GLN A 55 -14.51 23.31 29.47
N SER A 56 -13.47 22.94 30.22
CA SER A 56 -12.11 22.76 29.68
C SER A 56 -12.05 21.65 28.64
N MET A 57 -12.66 20.50 28.92
CA MET A 57 -12.78 19.39 27.96
C MET A 57 -13.52 19.81 26.70
N GLN A 58 -14.62 20.54 26.82
CA GLN A 58 -15.36 21.04 25.65
C GLN A 58 -14.50 21.99 24.80
N GLN A 59 -13.70 22.86 25.43
CA GLN A 59 -12.79 23.75 24.71
C GLN A 59 -11.68 22.97 23.99
N LEU A 60 -11.10 21.96 24.63
CA LEU A 60 -10.07 21.12 24.03
C LEU A 60 -10.63 20.24 22.89
N GLN A 61 -11.84 19.69 23.05
CA GLN A 61 -12.51 18.87 22.03
C GLN A 61 -12.84 19.65 20.75
N ASN A 62 -12.98 20.97 20.85
CA ASN A 62 -13.12 21.84 19.68
C ASN A 62 -11.81 21.98 18.88
N ILE A 63 -10.67 21.58 19.46
CA ILE A 63 -9.34 21.69 18.85
C ILE A 63 -8.86 20.31 18.41
N ILE A 64 -8.83 19.34 19.33
CA ILE A 64 -8.40 17.97 19.09
C ILE A 64 -9.53 17.06 19.55
N ALA A 65 -10.12 16.34 18.61
CA ALA A 65 -11.29 15.51 18.90
C ALA A 65 -10.96 14.31 19.81
N THR A 66 -9.79 13.69 19.58
CA THR A 66 -9.35 12.53 20.35
C THR A 66 -8.54 12.97 21.56
N ILE A 67 -9.21 13.04 22.72
CA ILE A 67 -8.59 13.32 24.01
C ILE A 67 -8.62 12.05 24.86
N ILE A 68 -7.47 11.68 25.40
CA ILE A 68 -7.30 10.53 26.28
C ILE A 68 -6.81 11.06 27.63
N THR A 69 -7.49 10.66 28.70
CA THR A 69 -7.16 11.08 30.07
C THR A 69 -6.51 9.96 30.86
N PHE A 70 -5.54 10.31 31.71
CA PHE A 70 -4.89 9.38 32.64
C PHE A 70 -4.78 10.01 34.03
N THR A 71 -5.09 9.23 35.07
CA THR A 71 -4.82 9.61 36.47
C THR A 71 -3.51 9.03 37.00
N ASP A 72 -2.92 8.11 36.26
CA ASP A 72 -1.75 7.32 36.65
C ASP A 72 -0.62 7.51 35.62
N ALA A 73 0.56 7.83 36.14
CA ALA A 73 1.76 8.11 35.35
C ALA A 73 2.24 6.89 34.56
N ASP A 74 2.33 5.74 35.21
CA ASP A 74 2.86 4.51 34.61
C ASP A 74 1.96 4.05 33.45
N GLN A 75 0.63 4.09 33.64
CA GLN A 75 -0.32 3.78 32.57
C GLN A 75 -0.22 4.72 31.38
N CYS A 76 0.07 6.01 31.63
CA CYS A 76 0.27 6.98 30.56
C CYS A 76 1.54 6.66 29.76
N VAL A 77 2.63 6.27 30.43
CA VAL A 77 3.92 5.91 29.79
C VAL A 77 3.80 4.60 29.01
N ASP A 78 3.13 3.59 29.56
CA ASP A 78 2.83 2.33 28.87
C ASP A 78 2.02 2.62 27.60
N TYR A 79 0.96 3.43 27.71
CA TYR A 79 0.15 3.80 26.55
C TYR A 79 0.93 4.60 25.50
N LEU A 80 1.80 5.54 25.92
CA LEU A 80 2.66 6.30 25.01
C LEU A 80 3.62 5.38 24.23
N SER A 81 4.08 4.30 24.86
CA SER A 81 5.00 3.34 24.26
C SER A 81 4.32 2.46 23.21
N ASP A 82 3.00 2.29 23.28
CA ASP A 82 2.19 1.52 22.34
C ASP A 82 1.76 2.33 21.09
N ILE A 83 1.98 3.65 21.06
CA ILE A 83 1.62 4.51 19.92
C ILE A 83 2.68 4.39 18.83
N GLU A 84 2.27 4.09 17.60
CA GLU A 84 3.20 3.94 16.47
C GLU A 84 3.10 5.10 15.48
N ASP A 85 1.89 5.48 15.07
CA ASP A 85 1.67 6.31 13.86
C ASP A 85 1.23 7.76 14.14
N GLU A 86 0.81 8.04 15.37
CA GLU A 86 0.29 9.34 15.79
C GLU A 86 1.31 10.19 16.53
N LYS A 87 1.21 11.50 16.34
CA LYS A 87 1.87 12.44 17.23
C LYS A 87 1.03 12.69 18.48
N VAL A 88 1.71 12.87 19.60
CA VAL A 88 1.09 13.11 20.89
C VAL A 88 1.38 14.52 21.35
N LEU A 89 0.30 15.24 21.65
CA LEU A 89 0.32 16.48 22.41
C LEU A 89 -0.11 16.13 23.82
N MET A 90 0.57 16.66 24.84
CA MET A 90 0.32 16.30 26.23
C MET A 90 0.03 17.53 27.08
N ILE A 91 -1.00 17.46 27.90
CA ILE A 91 -1.24 18.33 29.06
C ILE A 91 -0.90 17.52 30.30
N VAL A 92 -0.07 18.06 31.19
CA VAL A 92 0.31 17.39 32.43
C VAL A 92 0.17 18.33 33.62
N SER A 93 -0.45 17.82 34.69
CA SER A 93 -0.48 18.52 35.98
C SER A 93 0.93 18.64 36.59
N ASP A 94 1.17 19.66 37.41
CA ASP A 94 2.44 19.83 38.12
C ASP A 94 2.82 18.61 39.00
N SER A 95 1.82 18.00 39.65
CA SER A 95 2.00 16.86 40.56
C SER A 95 2.58 15.62 39.88
N LEU A 96 2.12 15.31 38.68
CA LEU A 96 2.57 14.14 37.91
C LEU A 96 3.70 14.48 36.93
N GLY A 97 3.80 15.74 36.50
CA GLY A 97 4.82 16.20 35.56
C GLY A 97 6.26 15.98 36.06
N GLN A 98 6.50 16.07 37.37
CA GLN A 98 7.82 15.80 37.97
C GLN A 98 8.34 14.39 37.69
N HIS A 99 7.44 13.41 37.61
CA HIS A 99 7.78 11.99 37.47
C HIS A 99 7.78 11.58 36.01
N VAL A 100 6.80 12.05 35.24
CA VAL A 100 6.58 11.58 33.86
C VAL A 100 7.47 12.27 32.84
N ILE A 101 7.69 13.59 32.95
CA ILE A 101 8.41 14.34 31.91
C ILE A 101 9.82 13.77 31.63
N PRO A 102 10.65 13.40 32.63
CA PRO A 102 11.97 12.81 32.38
C PRO A 102 11.93 11.45 31.67
N GLU A 103 10.85 10.68 31.83
CA GLU A 103 10.72 9.34 31.21
C GLU A 103 10.27 9.42 29.76
N ILE A 104 9.47 10.44 29.42
CA ILE A 104 8.87 10.60 28.08
C ILE A 104 9.61 11.60 27.20
N GLU A 105 10.65 12.28 27.69
CA GLU A 105 11.40 13.28 26.91
C GLU A 105 11.95 12.69 25.61
N GLU A 106 12.43 11.45 25.64
CA GLU A 106 13.00 10.77 24.47
C GLU A 106 11.94 10.09 23.58
N CYS A 107 10.67 10.02 24.00
CA CYS A 107 9.57 9.38 23.27
C CYS A 107 9.36 10.06 21.90
N PRO A 108 9.64 9.39 20.76
CA PRO A 108 9.58 10.02 19.43
C PRO A 108 8.21 10.59 19.04
N GLN A 109 7.14 9.94 19.51
CA GLN A 109 5.74 10.27 19.25
C GLN A 109 5.30 11.54 19.98
N LEU A 110 5.91 11.82 21.14
CA LEU A 110 5.62 13.02 21.92
C LEU A 110 6.20 14.27 21.25
N ASP A 111 5.33 15.12 20.72
CA ASP A 111 5.71 16.35 20.02
C ASP A 111 5.80 17.54 20.98
N SER A 112 4.83 17.67 21.88
CA SER A 112 4.71 18.85 22.77
C SER A 112 4.11 18.51 24.12
N VAL A 113 4.62 19.17 25.17
CA VAL A 113 4.13 19.08 26.55
C VAL A 113 3.74 20.46 27.06
N TYR A 114 2.54 20.55 27.61
CA TYR A 114 1.97 21.71 28.28
C TYR A 114 1.78 21.39 29.76
N VAL A 115 2.33 22.21 30.64
CA VAL A 115 2.20 22.01 32.09
C VAL A 115 1.07 22.89 32.59
N PHE A 116 0.05 22.26 33.15
CA PHE A 116 -1.08 22.94 33.78
C PHE A 116 -0.86 22.97 35.29
N CYS A 117 -0.68 24.16 35.87
CA CYS A 117 -0.28 24.30 37.27
C CYS A 117 -0.79 25.60 37.89
N ASP A 118 -0.97 25.62 39.21
CA ASP A 118 -1.41 26.82 39.93
C ASP A 118 -0.30 27.88 40.07
N ASN A 119 0.98 27.50 39.95
CA ASN A 119 2.11 28.40 40.14
C ASN A 119 3.22 28.20 39.09
N GLN A 120 3.26 29.10 38.10
CA GLN A 120 4.24 29.08 37.00
C GLN A 120 5.71 29.15 37.46
N SER A 121 6.01 29.92 38.50
CA SER A 121 7.39 30.25 38.90
C SER A 121 8.23 29.05 39.33
N VAL A 122 7.57 27.98 39.81
CA VAL A 122 8.23 26.76 40.32
C VAL A 122 8.74 25.89 39.16
N HIS A 123 8.09 25.96 38.00
CA HIS A 123 8.33 25.05 36.87
C HIS A 123 8.99 25.70 35.65
N GLU A 124 9.25 27.02 35.66
CA GLU A 124 9.92 27.73 34.55
C GLU A 124 11.25 27.11 34.10
N GLN A 125 11.93 26.38 35.00
CA GLN A 125 13.16 25.68 34.66
C GLN A 125 12.96 24.50 33.69
N TRP A 126 11.76 23.89 33.65
CA TRP A 126 11.45 22.80 32.72
C TRP A 126 11.38 23.28 31.28
N ALA A 127 10.66 24.38 31.03
CA ALA A 127 10.61 25.00 29.72
C ALA A 127 11.99 25.44 29.19
N ARG A 128 12.98 25.65 30.09
CA ARG A 128 14.36 25.99 29.71
C ARG A 128 15.26 24.78 29.47
N LYS A 129 14.98 23.63 30.10
CA LYS A 129 15.82 22.43 30.04
C LYS A 129 15.32 21.38 29.05
N ILE A 130 14.01 21.29 28.86
CA ILE A 130 13.34 20.20 28.14
C ILE A 130 12.71 20.79 26.89
N SER A 131 13.24 20.43 25.72
CA SER A 131 12.87 21.09 24.45
C SER A 131 11.41 20.87 24.05
N LYS A 132 10.78 19.80 24.52
CA LYS A 132 9.38 19.46 24.24
C LYS A 132 8.38 20.20 25.14
N VAL A 133 8.81 20.80 26.25
CA VAL A 133 7.93 21.59 27.12
C VAL A 133 7.74 22.97 26.51
N LYS A 134 6.59 23.19 25.87
CA LYS A 134 6.30 24.41 25.09
C LYS A 134 5.65 25.52 25.92
N GLY A 135 4.98 25.19 27.01
CA GLY A 135 4.28 26.17 27.82
C GLY A 135 3.95 25.69 29.23
N ILE A 136 3.93 26.63 30.17
CA ILE A 136 3.50 26.43 31.55
C ILE A 136 2.39 27.44 31.81
N CYS A 137 1.19 26.97 32.08
CA CYS A 137 -0.01 27.78 32.09
C CYS A 137 -0.84 27.52 33.35
N THR A 138 -1.38 28.60 33.92
CA THR A 138 -2.34 28.55 35.04
C THR A 138 -3.79 28.47 34.58
N GLU A 139 -4.04 28.80 33.31
CA GLU A 139 -5.36 28.77 32.69
C GLU A 139 -5.32 27.87 31.45
N ILE A 140 -6.47 27.27 31.12
CA ILE A 140 -6.59 26.39 29.96
C ILE A 140 -6.61 27.16 28.63
N GLU A 141 -7.05 28.43 28.62
CA GLU A 141 -7.21 29.19 27.38
C GLU A 141 -5.87 29.43 26.62
N PRO A 142 -4.75 29.77 27.28
CA PRO A 142 -3.43 29.80 26.63
C PRO A 142 -3.01 28.45 26.05
N ILE A 143 -3.29 27.34 26.77
CA ILE A 143 -2.99 25.98 26.30
C ILE A 143 -3.81 25.70 25.03
N CYS A 144 -5.10 26.03 25.02
CA CYS A 144 -5.98 25.90 23.86
C CYS A 144 -5.43 26.65 22.63
N LYS A 145 -4.96 27.90 22.78
CA LYS A 145 -4.37 28.67 21.67
C LYS A 145 -3.09 28.04 21.14
N ALA A 146 -2.24 27.53 22.02
CA ALA A 146 -1.00 26.87 21.63
C ALA A 146 -1.26 25.51 20.95
N LEU A 147 -2.18 24.72 21.48
CA LEU A 147 -2.63 23.45 20.90
C LEU A 147 -3.24 23.64 19.50
N GLN A 148 -3.97 24.73 19.23
CA GLN A 148 -4.48 25.01 17.89
C GLN A 148 -3.35 25.16 16.85
N ILE A 149 -2.22 25.76 17.25
CA ILE A 149 -1.06 25.94 16.37
C ILE A 149 -0.32 24.61 16.19
N ASP A 150 -0.07 23.91 17.30
CA ASP A 150 0.65 22.64 17.29
C ASP A 150 -0.13 21.54 16.57
N HIS A 151 -1.45 21.47 16.74
CA HIS A 151 -2.29 20.51 16.02
C HIS A 151 -2.19 20.72 14.50
N LYS A 152 -2.28 21.97 14.03
CA LYS A 152 -2.07 22.29 12.60
C LYS A 152 -0.67 21.93 12.12
N HIS A 153 0.34 22.09 12.97
CA HIS A 153 1.72 21.71 12.66
C HIS A 153 1.87 20.20 12.55
N CYS A 154 1.31 19.42 13.49
CA CYS A 154 1.29 17.95 13.43
C CYS A 154 0.78 17.48 12.07
N ASP A 155 -0.42 17.95 11.72
CA ASP A 155 -1.16 17.58 10.53
C ASP A 155 -0.38 17.88 9.24
N ARG A 156 0.29 19.05 9.18
CA ARG A 156 1.14 19.41 8.04
C ARG A 156 2.46 18.62 7.98
N SER A 157 3.01 18.25 9.14
CA SER A 157 4.27 17.48 9.23
C SER A 157 4.09 16.01 8.86
N MET A 158 2.87 15.49 8.98
CA MET A 158 2.54 14.09 8.76
C MET A 158 1.99 13.79 7.35
N ILE A 159 2.14 14.71 6.40
CA ILE A 159 1.81 14.41 5.01
C ILE A 159 2.74 13.33 4.46
N SER A 160 2.13 12.23 3.99
CA SER A 160 2.84 11.14 3.33
C SER A 160 3.46 11.60 2.01
N MET A 161 4.70 11.20 1.79
CA MET A 161 5.40 11.35 0.53
C MET A 161 5.95 10.00 0.11
N SER A 162 6.01 9.76 -1.20
CA SER A 162 6.68 8.60 -1.76
C SER A 162 7.80 9.04 -2.69
N PHE A 163 8.87 8.25 -2.75
CA PHE A 163 10.02 8.46 -3.60
C PHE A 163 10.13 7.33 -4.63
N CYS A 164 10.24 7.69 -5.91
CA CYS A 164 10.35 6.73 -7.00
C CYS A 164 11.57 5.81 -6.84
N GLY A 165 11.39 4.51 -7.11
CA GLY A 165 12.43 3.48 -7.00
C GLY A 165 12.71 3.00 -5.57
N ILE A 166 12.19 3.69 -4.54
CA ILE A 166 12.32 3.27 -3.14
C ILE A 166 10.98 2.78 -2.60
N ASP A 167 9.90 3.51 -2.88
CA ASP A 167 8.59 3.26 -2.27
C ASP A 167 7.63 2.57 -3.25
N PRO A 168 7.13 1.35 -2.93
CA PRO A 168 6.14 0.66 -3.76
C PRO A 168 4.85 1.48 -3.93
N LEU A 169 4.50 2.27 -2.92
CA LEU A 169 3.31 3.14 -2.88
C LEU A 169 3.32 4.27 -3.92
N PHE A 170 4.46 4.57 -4.55
CA PHE A 170 4.64 5.77 -5.37
C PHE A 170 3.51 5.92 -6.40
N MET A 171 3.30 4.93 -7.26
CA MET A 171 2.29 5.02 -8.33
C MET A 171 0.88 4.62 -7.91
N TYR A 172 0.70 3.84 -6.84
CA TYR A 172 -0.62 3.36 -6.46
C TYR A 172 -1.55 4.48 -5.98
N THR A 173 -1.00 5.61 -5.49
CA THR A 173 -1.81 6.77 -5.10
C THR A 173 -2.52 7.45 -6.28
N GLN A 174 -1.95 7.35 -7.49
CA GLN A 174 -2.66 7.72 -8.73
C GLN A 174 -3.88 6.84 -8.96
N LEU A 175 -3.75 5.52 -8.79
CA LEU A 175 -4.84 4.59 -9.02
C LEU A 175 -5.92 4.69 -7.95
N LEU A 176 -5.55 5.05 -6.71
CA LEU A 176 -6.50 5.42 -5.66
C LEU A 176 -7.34 6.63 -6.07
N LYS A 177 -6.70 7.71 -6.53
CA LYS A 177 -7.38 8.90 -7.05
C LYS A 177 -8.37 8.54 -8.16
N GLU A 178 -7.93 7.76 -9.14
CA GLU A 178 -8.78 7.32 -10.25
C GLU A 178 -9.95 6.45 -9.76
N ALA A 179 -9.73 5.57 -8.79
CA ALA A 179 -10.79 4.78 -8.17
C ALA A 179 -11.82 5.67 -7.48
N PHE A 180 -11.40 6.67 -6.68
CA PHE A 180 -12.33 7.58 -6.00
C PHE A 180 -13.20 8.40 -6.95
N LEU A 181 -12.64 8.82 -8.09
CA LEU A 181 -13.37 9.58 -9.10
C LEU A 181 -14.49 8.78 -9.78
N GLU A 182 -14.40 7.44 -9.74
CA GLU A 182 -15.40 6.53 -10.32
C GLU A 182 -16.48 6.08 -9.33
N ILE A 183 -16.33 6.38 -8.04
CA ILE A 183 -17.29 5.97 -7.02
C ILE A 183 -18.50 6.91 -7.05
N GLU A 184 -19.65 6.33 -7.41
CA GLU A 184 -20.95 6.99 -7.33
C GLU A 184 -21.62 6.66 -6.01
N ASP A 185 -21.81 7.67 -5.17
CA ASP A 185 -22.49 7.56 -3.88
C ASP A 185 -23.66 8.54 -3.80
N ASP A 186 -24.66 8.22 -2.97
CA ASP A 186 -25.67 9.20 -2.56
C ASP A 186 -25.04 10.15 -1.54
N ASP A 187 -24.74 11.38 -1.97
CA ASP A 187 -24.05 12.37 -1.13
C ASP A 187 -24.79 12.63 0.19
N ALA A 188 -26.13 12.67 0.18
CA ALA A 188 -26.89 12.96 1.40
C ALA A 188 -26.80 11.81 2.40
N LYS A 189 -26.86 10.57 1.89
CA LYS A 189 -26.63 9.37 2.70
C LYS A 189 -25.19 9.33 3.22
N SER A 190 -24.21 9.63 2.38
CA SER A 190 -22.77 9.56 2.70
C SER A 190 -22.37 10.59 3.76
N ILE A 191 -22.87 11.82 3.66
CA ILE A 191 -22.66 12.86 4.69
C ILE A 191 -23.22 12.37 6.03
N LYS A 192 -24.44 11.82 6.03
CA LYS A 192 -25.05 11.30 7.26
C LYS A 192 -24.24 10.14 7.85
N GLU A 193 -23.79 9.19 7.03
CA GLU A 193 -22.96 8.06 7.46
C GLU A 193 -21.60 8.51 8.00
N LEU A 194 -21.00 9.55 7.43
CA LEU A 194 -19.79 10.17 7.95
C LEU A 194 -20.06 10.82 9.32
N VAL A 195 -21.12 11.61 9.44
CA VAL A 195 -21.49 12.28 10.70
C VAL A 195 -21.80 11.27 11.80
N ASP A 196 -22.57 10.23 11.51
CA ASP A 196 -22.91 9.18 12.48
C ASP A 196 -21.68 8.38 12.92
N TYR A 197 -20.74 8.12 12.00
CA TYR A 197 -19.45 7.53 12.34
C TYR A 197 -18.61 8.42 13.24
N CYS A 198 -18.56 9.72 12.93
CA CYS A 198 -17.82 10.68 13.73
C CYS A 198 -18.42 10.79 15.14
N ARG A 199 -19.75 10.77 15.28
CA ARG A 199 -20.45 10.70 16.58
C ARG A 199 -20.07 9.45 17.36
N LEU A 200 -20.05 8.29 16.71
CA LEU A 200 -19.73 7.01 17.35
C LEU A 200 -18.29 6.97 17.89
N HIS A 201 -17.36 7.63 17.20
CA HIS A 201 -15.94 7.61 17.51
C HIS A 201 -15.42 8.90 18.15
N ASN A 202 -16.32 9.80 18.58
CA ASN A 202 -15.99 11.11 19.15
C ASN A 202 -15.03 11.94 18.26
N ALA A 203 -15.20 11.88 16.94
CA ALA A 203 -14.49 12.75 15.99
C ALA A 203 -15.27 14.04 15.74
N GLY A 204 -14.60 15.18 15.89
CA GLY A 204 -15.19 16.51 15.74
C GLY A 204 -16.08 16.90 16.92
N SER A 205 -16.18 18.20 17.15
CA SER A 205 -17.12 18.74 18.14
C SER A 205 -18.58 18.57 17.66
N PRO A 206 -19.57 18.42 18.56
CA PRO A 206 -20.98 18.35 18.19
C PRO A 206 -21.42 19.50 17.28
N THR A 207 -20.92 20.72 17.53
CA THR A 207 -21.23 21.90 16.73
C THR A 207 -20.67 21.80 15.32
N THR A 208 -19.43 21.32 15.15
CA THR A 208 -18.84 21.10 13.82
C THR A 208 -19.54 19.99 13.04
N LEU A 209 -20.02 18.95 13.73
CA LEU A 209 -20.77 17.85 13.11
C LEU A 209 -22.16 18.29 12.64
N GLU A 210 -22.89 19.06 13.46
CA GLU A 210 -24.16 19.65 13.05
C GLU A 210 -24.00 20.61 11.88
N LYS A 211 -22.92 21.40 11.88
CA LYS A 211 -22.59 22.31 10.78
C LYS A 211 -22.33 21.53 9.49
N LEU A 212 -21.54 20.46 9.55
CA LEU A 212 -21.28 19.60 8.39
C LEU A 212 -22.59 18.99 7.85
N GLU A 213 -23.45 18.48 8.72
CA GLU A 213 -24.72 17.84 8.31
C GLU A 213 -25.67 18.83 7.62
N ARG A 214 -25.71 20.09 8.07
CA ARG A 214 -26.66 21.10 7.54
C ARG A 214 -26.12 21.92 6.38
N GLU A 215 -24.85 22.33 6.46
CA GLU A 215 -24.28 23.40 5.63
C GLU A 215 -23.26 22.87 4.61
N TYR A 216 -23.04 21.54 4.51
CA TYR A 216 -22.03 21.01 3.58
C TYR A 216 -22.19 21.53 2.15
N ARG A 217 -23.43 21.65 1.66
CA ARG A 217 -23.74 22.12 0.31
C ARG A 217 -23.70 23.63 0.14
N ASP A 218 -23.66 24.39 1.24
CA ASP A 218 -23.64 25.86 1.22
C ASP A 218 -22.22 26.39 0.98
N HIS A 219 -21.20 25.53 1.16
CA HIS A 219 -19.80 25.86 0.97
C HIS A 219 -19.12 24.89 0.00
N PRO A 220 -18.15 25.36 -0.81
CA PRO A 220 -17.43 24.47 -1.70
C PRO A 220 -16.50 23.51 -0.93
N PRO A 221 -16.14 22.35 -1.51
CA PRO A 221 -15.22 21.39 -0.87
C PRO A 221 -13.86 21.97 -0.47
N SER A 222 -13.31 22.91 -1.25
CA SER A 222 -12.05 23.58 -0.92
C SER A 222 -12.13 24.40 0.37
N TRP A 223 -13.29 24.97 0.65
CA TRP A 223 -13.54 25.73 1.88
C TRP A 223 -13.51 24.81 3.11
N TRP A 224 -14.13 23.64 3.01
CA TRP A 224 -14.07 22.61 4.06
C TRP A 224 -12.65 22.07 4.26
N TYR A 225 -11.89 21.89 3.18
CA TYR A 225 -10.52 21.36 3.27
C TYR A 225 -9.53 22.37 3.85
N THR A 226 -9.66 23.65 3.51
CA THR A 226 -8.74 24.72 3.97
C THR A 226 -9.10 25.28 5.34
N GLY A 227 -10.31 25.01 5.82
CA GLY A 227 -10.79 25.49 7.11
C GLY A 227 -10.25 24.71 8.32
N PRO A 228 -10.40 25.27 9.53
CA PRO A 228 -10.00 24.64 10.78
C PRO A 228 -11.02 23.57 11.21
N PHE A 229 -11.27 22.59 10.35
CA PHE A 229 -12.22 21.50 10.57
C PHE A 229 -11.49 20.16 10.69
N PHE A 230 -12.10 19.22 11.41
CA PHE A 230 -11.58 17.86 11.55
C PHE A 230 -11.45 17.13 10.19
N ILE A 231 -12.19 17.57 9.16
CA ILE A 231 -12.17 17.02 7.79
C ILE A 231 -10.76 16.97 7.22
N TYR A 232 -9.95 18.01 7.42
CA TYR A 232 -8.56 18.03 6.94
C TYR A 232 -7.73 16.92 7.60
N SER A 233 -7.76 16.87 8.94
CA SER A 233 -6.97 15.91 9.71
C SER A 233 -7.39 14.47 9.42
N MET A 234 -8.71 14.22 9.45
CA MET A 234 -9.31 12.91 9.22
C MET A 234 -9.00 12.40 7.82
N LEU A 235 -9.15 13.23 6.79
CA LEU A 235 -8.86 12.83 5.41
C LEU A 235 -7.38 12.47 5.25
N ASN A 236 -6.48 13.36 5.68
CA ASN A 236 -5.05 13.15 5.49
C ASN A 236 -4.51 11.98 6.32
N HIS A 237 -5.08 11.73 7.50
CA HIS A 237 -4.77 10.56 8.31
C HIS A 237 -5.25 9.27 7.60
N GLY A 238 -6.50 9.25 7.12
CA GLY A 238 -7.07 8.10 6.43
C GLY A 238 -6.30 7.73 5.16
N LEU A 239 -5.90 8.73 4.36
CA LEU A 239 -5.08 8.50 3.17
C LEU A 239 -3.65 8.04 3.50
N ARG A 240 -3.05 8.54 4.60
CA ARG A 240 -1.70 8.16 5.03
C ARG A 240 -1.64 6.71 5.51
N LEU A 241 -2.59 6.27 6.33
CA LEU A 241 -2.62 4.92 6.89
C LEU A 241 -3.40 3.92 6.04
N MET A 242 -3.99 4.38 4.93
CA MET A 242 -4.93 3.60 4.13
C MET A 242 -6.07 3.04 5.00
N ASP A 243 -6.60 3.86 5.91
CA ASP A 243 -7.72 3.49 6.78
C ASP A 243 -8.99 3.33 5.94
N VAL A 244 -9.44 2.07 5.81
CA VAL A 244 -10.57 1.70 4.95
C VAL A 244 -11.87 2.36 5.42
N ASP A 245 -12.12 2.46 6.73
CA ASP A 245 -13.35 3.05 7.27
C ASP A 245 -13.41 4.55 6.96
N VAL A 246 -12.31 5.25 7.20
CA VAL A 246 -12.21 6.68 6.92
C VAL A 246 -12.30 6.94 5.42
N ILE A 247 -11.54 6.20 4.61
CA ILE A 247 -11.55 6.31 3.15
C ILE A 247 -12.94 6.06 2.59
N MET A 248 -13.64 5.03 3.06
CA MET A 248 -14.98 4.72 2.62
C MET A 248 -15.96 5.85 2.89
N ARG A 249 -15.94 6.39 4.12
CA ARG A 249 -16.87 7.44 4.55
C ARG A 249 -16.53 8.81 3.98
N MET A 250 -15.27 9.05 3.62
CA MET A 250 -14.81 10.31 3.03
C MET A 250 -14.67 10.24 1.50
N GLY A 251 -14.96 9.10 0.87
CA GLY A 251 -14.84 8.90 -0.58
C GLY A 251 -15.58 9.97 -1.40
N PHE A 252 -16.82 10.30 -0.99
CA PHE A 252 -17.59 11.38 -1.62
C PHE A 252 -16.89 12.74 -1.52
N PHE A 253 -16.28 13.05 -0.38
CA PHE A 253 -15.58 14.32 -0.16
C PHE A 253 -14.31 14.39 -1.00
N ILE A 254 -13.55 13.29 -1.08
CA ILE A 254 -12.35 13.18 -1.94
C ILE A 254 -12.72 13.45 -3.39
N ARG A 255 -13.78 12.80 -3.89
CA ARG A 255 -14.31 13.02 -5.25
C ARG A 255 -14.72 14.47 -5.46
N HIS A 256 -15.49 15.05 -4.55
CA HIS A 256 -15.96 16.43 -4.65
C HIS A 256 -14.81 17.42 -4.67
N LEU A 257 -13.79 17.22 -3.82
CA LEU A 257 -12.62 18.08 -3.77
C LEU A 257 -11.80 18.01 -5.06
N HIS A 258 -11.59 16.81 -5.61
CA HIS A 258 -10.94 16.67 -6.91
C HIS A 258 -11.71 17.38 -8.04
N GLN A 259 -13.02 17.11 -8.15
CA GLN A 259 -13.88 17.72 -9.17
C GLN A 259 -13.91 19.25 -9.05
N HIS A 260 -13.97 19.77 -7.83
CA HIS A 260 -13.98 21.20 -7.58
C HIS A 260 -12.64 21.87 -7.93
N ILE A 261 -11.50 21.24 -7.60
CA ILE A 261 -10.17 21.75 -7.99
C ILE A 261 -10.03 21.77 -9.51
N GLU A 262 -10.48 20.71 -10.22
CA GLU A 262 -10.45 20.64 -11.68
C GLU A 262 -11.35 21.71 -12.32
N GLN A 263 -12.58 21.87 -11.84
CA GLN A 263 -13.48 22.92 -12.31
C GLN A 263 -12.87 24.32 -12.15
N LEU A 264 -12.36 24.64 -10.95
CA LEU A 264 -11.78 25.95 -10.70
C LEU A 264 -10.48 26.18 -11.49
N HIS A 265 -9.69 25.14 -11.71
CA HIS A 265 -8.52 25.20 -12.57
C HIS A 265 -8.92 25.66 -13.98
N ASP A 266 -9.90 25.01 -14.59
CA ASP A 266 -10.38 25.36 -15.93
C ASP A 266 -10.97 26.78 -15.99
N GLU A 267 -11.73 27.18 -14.96
CA GLU A 267 -12.28 28.54 -14.85
C GLU A 267 -11.18 29.60 -14.73
N GLN A 268 -10.16 29.39 -13.89
CA GLN A 268 -9.05 30.33 -13.71
C GLN A 268 -8.18 30.42 -14.97
N GLN A 269 -7.86 29.29 -15.61
CA GLN A 269 -7.12 29.26 -16.87
C GLN A 269 -7.88 29.96 -18.01
N SER A 270 -9.20 29.90 -18.01
CA SER A 270 -10.03 30.58 -19.01
C SER A 270 -10.10 32.10 -18.81
N ARG A 271 -10.04 32.57 -17.56
CA ARG A 271 -10.10 34.00 -17.23
C ARG A 271 -8.75 34.70 -17.39
N GLU A 272 -7.69 34.08 -16.87
CA GLU A 272 -6.33 34.61 -16.89
C GLU A 272 -5.34 33.48 -17.25
N PRO A 273 -5.21 33.16 -18.56
CA PRO A 273 -4.29 32.12 -19.01
C PRO A 273 -2.87 32.51 -18.63
N THR A 274 -2.32 31.82 -17.63
CA THR A 274 -0.96 32.05 -17.15
C THR A 274 -0.05 31.13 -17.95
N SER A 275 0.83 31.70 -18.76
CA SER A 275 1.87 30.95 -19.49
C SER A 275 3.24 31.04 -18.83
N GLU A 276 3.41 31.96 -17.89
CA GLU A 276 4.69 32.15 -17.20
C GLU A 276 4.81 31.20 -15.99
N PRO A 277 5.95 30.50 -15.86
CA PRO A 277 6.23 29.70 -14.68
C PRO A 277 6.25 30.56 -13.40
N PHE A 278 5.77 29.99 -12.29
CA PHE A 278 5.77 30.64 -10.99
C PHE A 278 6.27 29.71 -9.89
N THR A 279 6.63 30.28 -8.74
CA THR A 279 7.15 29.53 -7.60
C THR A 279 6.16 29.52 -6.45
N VAL A 280 5.98 28.36 -5.84
CA VAL A 280 5.24 28.17 -4.58
C VAL A 280 6.14 27.52 -3.54
N PHE A 281 5.77 27.70 -2.28
CA PHE A 281 6.54 27.29 -1.12
C PHE A 281 5.72 26.38 -0.22
N ARG A 282 6.39 25.46 0.44
CA ARG A 282 5.81 24.65 1.53
C ARG A 282 6.87 24.38 2.58
N GLY A 283 6.55 24.60 3.85
CA GLY A 283 7.43 24.25 4.95
C GLY A 283 6.84 23.15 5.82
N GLN A 284 7.66 22.18 6.22
CA GLN A 284 7.28 21.13 7.16
C GLN A 284 8.51 20.47 7.80
N GLY A 285 8.28 19.73 8.89
CA GLY A 285 9.28 18.84 9.46
C GLY A 285 9.24 17.46 8.82
N LEU A 286 10.39 16.80 8.67
CA LEU A 286 10.53 15.40 8.26
C LEU A 286 11.33 14.62 9.30
N SER A 287 11.05 13.31 9.44
CA SER A 287 11.96 12.44 10.18
C SER A 287 13.31 12.35 9.48
N LYS A 288 14.37 12.08 10.24
CA LYS A 288 15.73 11.89 9.69
C LYS A 288 15.76 10.79 8.64
N GLU A 289 15.01 9.71 8.83
CA GLU A 289 14.93 8.59 7.88
C GLU A 289 14.34 9.01 6.53
N VAL A 290 13.17 9.67 6.55
CA VAL A 290 12.51 10.16 5.33
C VAL A 290 13.39 11.18 4.59
N PHE A 291 14.11 12.00 5.34
CA PHE A 291 15.06 12.96 4.74
C PHE A 291 16.25 12.28 4.07
N GLU A 292 16.80 11.20 4.63
CA GLU A 292 17.87 10.43 3.99
C GLU A 292 17.38 9.70 2.74
N LYS A 293 16.17 9.13 2.75
CA LYS A 293 15.52 8.59 1.55
C LYS A 293 15.44 9.65 0.45
N MET A 294 14.95 10.86 0.78
CA MET A 294 14.88 11.98 -0.16
C MET A 294 16.24 12.34 -0.77
N LYS A 295 17.32 12.36 0.03
CA LYS A 295 18.67 12.63 -0.46
C LYS A 295 19.16 11.57 -1.44
N GLN A 296 18.86 10.30 -1.19
CA GLN A 296 19.24 9.19 -2.07
C GLN A 296 18.53 9.27 -3.42
N THR A 297 17.30 9.79 -3.45
CA THR A 297 16.52 10.03 -4.68
C THR A 297 16.74 11.40 -5.33
N LYS A 298 17.86 12.08 -5.05
CA LYS A 298 18.19 13.33 -5.75
C LYS A 298 18.28 13.09 -7.26
N GLY A 299 17.56 13.91 -8.03
CA GLY A 299 17.40 13.75 -9.48
C GLY A 299 16.22 12.86 -9.88
N GLY A 300 15.64 12.09 -8.95
CA GLY A 300 14.45 11.26 -9.15
C GLY A 300 13.13 11.99 -8.85
N LEU A 301 12.05 11.22 -8.78
CA LEU A 301 10.68 11.71 -8.59
C LEU A 301 10.22 11.58 -7.12
N ILE A 302 9.42 12.55 -6.68
CA ILE A 302 8.72 12.58 -5.39
C ILE A 302 7.24 12.86 -5.61
N SER A 303 6.35 12.13 -4.93
CA SER A 303 4.91 12.38 -4.92
C SER A 303 4.46 12.82 -3.53
N PHE A 304 3.54 13.78 -3.49
CA PHE A 304 2.74 14.05 -2.29
C PHE A 304 1.45 13.24 -2.40
N ASN A 305 1.24 12.31 -1.47
CA ASN A 305 0.16 11.32 -1.57
C ASN A 305 -1.21 11.89 -1.16
N ASN A 306 -1.21 13.07 -0.54
CA ASN A 306 -2.41 13.82 -0.14
C ASN A 306 -2.63 15.03 -1.06
N PHE A 307 -3.76 15.72 -0.88
CA PHE A 307 -3.96 17.03 -1.49
C PHE A 307 -2.87 17.98 -1.00
N LEU A 308 -2.17 18.60 -1.93
CA LEU A 308 -1.00 19.40 -1.61
C LEU A 308 -1.41 20.87 -1.50
N SER A 309 -1.28 21.42 -0.30
CA SER A 309 -1.42 22.86 -0.04
C SER A 309 -0.05 23.51 0.03
N THR A 310 0.09 24.65 -0.66
CA THR A 310 1.31 25.46 -0.75
C THR A 310 0.96 26.94 -0.68
N SER A 311 1.95 27.81 -0.48
CA SER A 311 1.76 29.26 -0.47
C SER A 311 2.68 29.96 -1.48
N ARG A 312 2.19 31.02 -2.12
CA ARG A 312 3.06 31.93 -2.92
C ARG A 312 3.98 32.78 -2.04
N GLN A 313 3.70 32.85 -0.74
CA GLN A 313 4.48 33.66 0.19
C GLN A 313 5.51 32.82 0.95
N ARG A 314 6.80 33.01 0.61
CA ARG A 314 7.92 32.26 1.19
C ARG A 314 7.96 32.30 2.72
N HIS A 315 7.69 33.45 3.32
CA HIS A 315 7.82 33.65 4.78
C HIS A 315 6.79 32.86 5.58
N ILE A 316 5.55 32.69 5.06
CA ILE A 316 4.51 31.85 5.66
C ILE A 316 5.00 30.40 5.73
N SER A 317 5.46 29.86 4.61
CA SER A 317 6.00 28.50 4.54
C SER A 317 7.23 28.31 5.42
N LEU A 318 8.12 29.29 5.45
CA LEU A 318 9.31 29.25 6.30
C LEU A 318 8.94 29.17 7.79
N GLY A 319 7.88 29.86 8.23
CA GLY A 319 7.34 29.76 9.59
C GLY A 319 7.00 28.31 9.99
N PHE A 320 6.30 27.57 9.11
CA PHE A 320 5.98 26.15 9.34
C PHE A 320 7.22 25.25 9.39
N ALA A 321 8.24 25.52 8.56
CA ALA A 321 9.51 24.80 8.62
C ALA A 321 10.22 25.05 9.95
N HIS A 322 10.30 26.30 10.42
CA HIS A 322 10.94 26.65 11.69
C HIS A 322 10.30 25.97 12.90
N GLN A 323 8.98 25.81 12.92
CA GLN A 323 8.28 25.12 14.02
C GLN A 323 8.79 23.67 14.19
N ALA A 324 9.21 23.00 13.12
CA ALA A 324 9.77 21.66 13.19
C ALA A 324 11.15 21.58 13.87
N LEU A 325 11.86 22.71 14.03
CA LEU A 325 13.14 22.74 14.74
C LEU A 325 12.99 22.48 16.24
N SER A 326 11.79 22.64 16.81
CA SER A 326 11.50 22.28 18.21
C SER A 326 11.72 20.78 18.49
N ASN A 327 11.52 19.92 17.49
CA ASN A 327 11.72 18.48 17.60
C ASN A 327 13.12 18.09 17.10
N THR A 328 13.98 17.58 18.00
CA THR A 328 15.37 17.19 17.72
C THR A 328 15.50 15.95 16.83
N ASN A 329 14.44 15.14 16.73
CA ASN A 329 14.37 13.97 15.87
C ASN A 329 13.90 14.30 14.45
N SER A 330 13.54 15.56 14.19
CA SER A 330 13.10 16.04 12.89
C SER A 330 14.11 16.98 12.22
N VAL A 331 14.02 17.07 10.89
CA VAL A 331 14.71 18.02 10.03
C VAL A 331 13.66 18.98 9.45
N ALA A 332 13.94 20.29 9.49
CA ALA A 332 13.06 21.30 8.93
C ALA A 332 13.33 21.47 7.44
N ILE A 333 12.29 21.38 6.62
CA ILE A 333 12.38 21.49 5.17
C ILE A 333 11.54 22.66 4.67
N LEU A 334 12.15 23.50 3.83
CA LEU A 334 11.46 24.44 2.95
C LEU A 334 11.53 23.89 1.52
N PHE A 335 10.40 23.39 1.03
CA PHE A 335 10.22 23.08 -0.38
C PHE A 335 10.02 24.37 -1.17
N VAL A 336 10.77 24.50 -2.26
CA VAL A 336 10.66 25.57 -3.25
C VAL A 336 10.28 24.91 -4.56
N MET A 337 9.04 25.08 -4.97
CA MET A 337 8.44 24.31 -6.07
C MET A 337 8.21 25.23 -7.26
N ASN A 338 8.79 24.88 -8.41
CA ASN A 338 8.58 25.58 -9.66
C ASN A 338 7.43 24.93 -10.43
N ILE A 339 6.44 25.74 -10.77
CA ILE A 339 5.20 25.33 -11.44
C ILE A 339 5.23 25.92 -12.84
N ASP A 340 5.21 25.06 -13.85
CA ASP A 340 5.00 25.44 -15.24
C ASP A 340 3.53 25.17 -15.62
N PRO A 341 2.71 26.21 -15.86
CA PRO A 341 1.32 26.04 -16.28
C PRO A 341 1.16 25.21 -17.55
N MET A 342 2.14 25.23 -18.47
CA MET A 342 2.05 24.46 -19.72
C MET A 342 2.13 22.95 -19.46
N VAL A 343 2.98 22.52 -18.52
CA VAL A 343 3.04 21.12 -18.08
C VAL A 343 1.72 20.71 -17.45
N CYS A 344 1.11 21.60 -16.65
CA CYS A 344 -0.18 21.33 -16.00
C CYS A 344 -1.29 21.09 -17.02
N VAL A 345 -1.39 21.95 -18.05
CA VAL A 345 -2.39 21.83 -19.12
C VAL A 345 -2.17 20.56 -19.96
N GLN A 346 -0.92 20.29 -20.37
CA GLN A 346 -0.59 19.12 -21.19
C GLN A 346 -0.82 17.80 -20.44
N SER A 347 -0.51 17.78 -19.14
CA SER A 347 -0.57 16.58 -18.31
C SER A 347 -1.85 16.44 -17.51
N LYS A 348 -2.79 17.39 -17.64
CA LYS A 348 -4.04 17.46 -16.85
C LYS A 348 -3.79 17.37 -15.35
N ILE A 349 -2.90 18.23 -14.86
CA ILE A 349 -2.59 18.35 -13.43
C ILE A 349 -3.31 19.61 -12.90
N PRO A 350 -4.53 19.47 -12.38
CA PRO A 350 -5.29 20.61 -11.93
C PRO A 350 -4.73 21.16 -10.61
N TYR A 351 -4.66 22.49 -10.55
CA TYR A 351 -4.30 23.27 -9.38
C TYR A 351 -5.15 24.54 -9.35
N VAL A 352 -5.34 25.11 -8.16
CA VAL A 352 -6.20 26.28 -7.98
C VAL A 352 -5.60 27.25 -6.97
N ASP A 353 -5.68 28.55 -7.27
CA ASP A 353 -5.53 29.61 -6.27
C ASP A 353 -6.85 29.68 -5.48
N VAL A 354 -6.82 29.34 -4.18
CA VAL A 354 -8.05 29.25 -3.39
C VAL A 354 -8.57 30.61 -2.91
N LYS A 355 -7.98 31.72 -3.35
CA LYS A 355 -8.49 33.06 -3.06
C LYS A 355 -9.97 33.21 -3.44
N GLY A 356 -10.80 33.63 -2.49
CA GLY A 356 -12.25 33.79 -2.69
C GLY A 356 -13.08 32.51 -2.60
N VAL A 357 -12.44 31.34 -2.48
CA VAL A 357 -13.11 30.01 -2.38
C VAL A 357 -12.62 29.16 -1.21
N GLY A 358 -11.50 29.53 -0.59
CA GLY A 358 -10.95 28.93 0.62
C GLY A 358 -11.53 29.55 1.90
N TYR A 359 -11.33 28.87 3.04
CA TYR A 359 -11.88 29.31 4.32
C TYR A 359 -11.34 30.66 4.78
N TYR A 360 -10.03 30.89 4.59
CA TYR A 360 -9.34 32.13 4.98
C TYR A 360 -9.50 33.26 3.95
N ASP A 361 -10.33 33.05 2.91
CA ASP A 361 -10.66 34.02 1.87
C ASP A 361 -9.41 34.68 1.26
N ASN A 362 -9.26 36.00 1.41
CA ASN A 362 -8.19 36.78 0.80
C ASN A 362 -6.95 36.94 1.71
N GLN A 363 -6.91 36.26 2.86
CA GLN A 363 -5.83 36.42 3.84
C GLN A 363 -4.56 35.65 3.48
N GLU A 364 -4.66 34.57 2.71
CA GLU A 364 -3.53 33.74 2.32
C GLU A 364 -3.52 33.51 0.80
N GLU A 365 -2.35 33.67 0.17
CA GLU A 365 -2.11 33.24 -1.22
C GLU A 365 -1.80 31.74 -1.23
N GLU A 366 -2.83 30.93 -0.95
CA GLU A 366 -2.76 29.49 -0.91
C GLU A 366 -3.07 28.88 -2.30
N MET A 367 -2.23 27.93 -2.70
CA MET A 367 -2.42 27.14 -3.92
C MET A 367 -2.68 25.69 -3.52
N LEU A 368 -3.78 25.12 -4.01
CA LEU A 368 -4.21 23.76 -3.72
C LEU A 368 -4.08 22.88 -4.97
N TYR A 369 -3.53 21.68 -4.79
CA TYR A 369 -3.31 20.68 -5.84
C TYR A 369 -4.01 19.37 -5.49
N THR A 370 -4.35 18.60 -6.51
CA THR A 370 -4.91 17.25 -6.32
C THR A 370 -3.90 16.25 -5.73
N THR A 371 -4.40 15.15 -5.16
CA THR A 371 -3.55 14.03 -4.71
C THR A 371 -2.67 13.50 -5.85
N HIS A 372 -1.52 12.91 -5.47
CA HIS A 372 -0.52 12.37 -6.39
C HIS A 372 0.05 13.45 -7.34
N THR A 373 0.32 14.64 -6.80
CA THR A 373 1.10 15.66 -7.52
C THR A 373 2.59 15.29 -7.44
N ILE A 374 3.25 15.17 -8.60
CA ILE A 374 4.61 14.64 -8.71
C ILE A 374 5.59 15.75 -9.08
N PHE A 375 6.76 15.71 -8.44
CA PHE A 375 7.85 16.64 -8.69
C PHE A 375 9.16 15.89 -8.93
N ARG A 376 10.06 16.51 -9.69
CA ARG A 376 11.46 16.08 -9.79
C ARG A 376 12.31 16.80 -8.75
N ILE A 377 13.14 16.05 -8.02
CA ILE A 377 14.02 16.59 -6.98
C ILE A 377 15.29 17.15 -7.63
N ASN A 378 15.46 18.46 -7.65
CA ASN A 378 16.60 19.10 -8.33
C ASN A 378 17.80 19.29 -7.39
N GLN A 379 17.62 20.14 -6.38
CA GLN A 379 18.70 20.55 -5.48
C GLN A 379 18.23 20.45 -4.03
N ILE A 380 19.11 19.97 -3.17
CA ILE A 380 18.92 19.92 -1.72
C ILE A 380 20.10 20.69 -1.13
N LYS A 381 19.83 21.76 -0.38
CA LYS A 381 20.86 22.63 0.21
C LYS A 381 20.51 23.02 1.63
N LEU A 382 21.52 23.15 2.49
CA LEU A 382 21.34 23.70 3.83
C LEU A 382 21.08 25.20 3.72
N ILE A 383 20.16 25.73 4.54
CA ILE A 383 19.95 27.17 4.68
C ILE A 383 20.87 27.67 5.82
N GLU A 384 21.99 28.27 5.46
CA GLU A 384 22.96 28.84 6.40
C GLU A 384 22.35 30.06 7.13
N GLY A 385 22.60 30.18 8.45
CA GLY A 385 22.19 31.35 9.24
C GLY A 385 21.28 31.09 10.46
N ASN A 386 21.03 29.83 10.84
CA ASN A 386 20.34 29.46 12.09
C ASN A 386 21.27 28.62 12.98
N ASP A 387 21.12 28.70 14.31
CA ASP A 387 21.93 27.98 15.30
C ASP A 387 21.82 26.44 15.25
N THR A 388 21.00 25.91 14.34
CA THR A 388 20.77 24.48 14.16
C THR A 388 20.95 24.13 12.68
N ASP A 389 21.96 23.33 12.33
CA ASP A 389 22.25 22.83 10.96
C ASP A 389 21.16 21.84 10.43
N ARG A 390 19.88 22.14 10.67
CA ARG A 390 18.72 21.29 10.46
C ARG A 390 17.64 21.92 9.59
N LEU A 391 17.86 23.12 9.05
CA LEU A 391 16.95 23.77 8.11
C LEU A 391 17.47 23.65 6.67
N TRP A 392 16.72 22.97 5.82
CA TRP A 392 17.12 22.67 4.44
C TRP A 392 16.13 23.24 3.43
N GLN A 393 16.64 23.66 2.29
CA GLN A 393 15.86 24.01 1.11
C GLN A 393 15.91 22.87 0.09
N VAL A 394 14.75 22.47 -0.40
CA VAL A 394 14.60 21.45 -1.44
C VAL A 394 13.92 22.08 -2.65
N ASN A 395 14.63 22.15 -3.77
CA ASN A 395 14.11 22.69 -5.02
C ASN A 395 13.45 21.57 -5.82
N LEU A 396 12.17 21.76 -6.13
CA LEU A 396 11.33 20.83 -6.86
C LEU A 396 10.83 21.47 -8.16
N THR A 397 10.68 20.68 -9.21
CA THR A 397 10.00 21.09 -10.45
C THR A 397 8.80 20.19 -10.67
N LEU A 398 7.61 20.77 -10.86
CA LEU A 398 6.42 20.00 -11.18
C LEU A 398 6.61 19.28 -12.52
N THR A 399 6.18 18.02 -12.58
CA THR A 399 6.34 17.20 -13.78
C THR A 399 5.08 16.41 -14.07
N GLY A 400 4.89 15.98 -15.32
CA GLY A 400 3.72 15.25 -15.75
C GLY A 400 4.04 14.21 -16.82
N ASN A 401 3.11 14.02 -17.77
CA ASN A 401 3.19 12.96 -18.79
C ASN A 401 4.33 13.14 -19.79
N ASP A 402 4.95 14.32 -19.81
CA ASP A 402 6.15 14.64 -20.60
C ASP A 402 7.42 14.00 -20.02
N ASP A 403 7.39 13.56 -18.77
CA ASP A 403 8.49 12.87 -18.13
C ASP A 403 8.46 11.37 -18.48
N ASN A 404 9.50 10.91 -19.17
CA ASN A 404 9.60 9.54 -19.67
C ASN A 404 9.56 8.49 -18.56
N GLU A 405 10.14 8.79 -17.38
CA GLU A 405 10.15 7.88 -16.23
C GLU A 405 8.74 7.75 -15.67
N LEU A 406 8.04 8.89 -15.50
CA LEU A 406 6.67 8.90 -15.00
C LEU A 406 5.66 8.28 -15.99
N HIS A 407 5.78 8.59 -17.29
CA HIS A 407 4.90 8.05 -18.33
C HIS A 407 4.98 6.52 -18.37
N THR A 408 6.21 6.02 -18.30
CA THR A 408 6.52 4.59 -18.22
C THR A 408 5.86 3.94 -17.00
N LEU A 409 6.07 4.51 -15.81
CA LEU A 409 5.54 3.99 -14.56
C LEU A 409 4.00 4.01 -14.54
N THR A 410 3.39 5.07 -15.08
CA THR A 410 1.93 5.21 -15.19
C THR A 410 1.34 4.16 -16.12
N SER A 411 2.03 3.82 -17.20
CA SER A 411 1.57 2.79 -18.14
C SER A 411 1.68 1.41 -17.48
N HIS A 412 2.79 1.13 -16.81
CA HIS A 412 3.04 -0.11 -16.08
C HIS A 412 1.98 -0.38 -15.00
N ILE A 413 1.73 0.59 -14.11
CA ILE A 413 0.81 0.39 -12.99
C ILE A 413 -0.64 0.17 -13.47
N ARG A 414 -1.02 0.76 -14.61
CA ARG A 414 -2.35 0.58 -15.23
C ARG A 414 -2.48 -0.76 -15.97
N GLU A 415 -1.38 -1.36 -16.38
CA GLU A 415 -1.37 -2.73 -16.90
C GLU A 415 -1.44 -3.74 -15.75
N GLU A 416 -0.71 -3.48 -14.66
CA GLU A 416 -0.66 -4.34 -13.49
C GLU A 416 -2.01 -4.45 -12.77
N ILE A 417 -2.75 -3.34 -12.67
CA ILE A 417 -4.13 -3.32 -12.18
C ILE A 417 -5.06 -3.35 -13.38
N GLU A 418 -5.63 -4.52 -13.68
CA GLU A 418 -6.51 -4.74 -14.84
C GLU A 418 -7.41 -3.54 -15.14
N SER A 419 -7.31 -2.98 -16.35
CA SER A 419 -8.02 -1.75 -16.76
C SER A 419 -9.56 -1.80 -16.70
N ARG A 420 -10.14 -2.97 -16.47
CA ARG A 420 -11.60 -3.16 -16.35
C ARG A 420 -12.13 -2.91 -14.94
N GLN A 421 -11.26 -2.85 -13.93
CA GLN A 421 -11.69 -2.68 -12.54
C GLN A 421 -12.03 -1.22 -12.24
N ARG A 422 -13.14 -0.97 -11.52
CA ARG A 422 -13.61 0.39 -11.23
C ARG A 422 -14.04 0.60 -9.79
N GLY A 423 -13.97 1.85 -9.33
CA GLY A 423 -14.42 2.29 -8.01
C GLY A 423 -13.87 1.42 -6.88
N TRP A 424 -14.75 0.92 -6.02
CA TRP A 424 -14.37 0.08 -4.88
C TRP A 424 -13.64 -1.22 -5.26
N TYR A 425 -13.89 -1.80 -6.45
CA TYR A 425 -13.16 -2.99 -6.89
C TYR A 425 -11.69 -2.67 -7.06
N ARG A 426 -11.41 -1.58 -7.77
CA ARG A 426 -10.06 -1.08 -8.03
C ARG A 426 -9.36 -0.72 -6.73
N LEU A 427 -10.06 -0.14 -5.76
CA LEU A 427 -9.48 0.15 -4.44
C LEU A 427 -8.95 -1.12 -3.75
N GLY A 428 -9.75 -2.19 -3.69
CA GLY A 428 -9.30 -3.42 -3.04
C GLY A 428 -8.15 -4.11 -3.78
N ALA A 429 -8.11 -4.00 -5.12
CA ALA A 429 -6.95 -4.47 -5.89
C ALA A 429 -5.69 -3.64 -5.62
N VAL A 430 -5.82 -2.32 -5.51
CA VAL A 430 -4.70 -1.46 -5.06
C VAL A 430 -4.22 -1.88 -3.67
N LEU A 431 -5.13 -2.10 -2.71
CA LEU A 431 -4.77 -2.53 -1.36
C LEU A 431 -4.00 -3.87 -1.36
N LEU A 432 -4.40 -4.82 -2.20
CA LEU A 432 -3.66 -6.08 -2.37
C LEU A 432 -2.24 -5.86 -2.88
N LYS A 433 -2.10 -5.03 -3.92
CA LYS A 433 -0.78 -4.67 -4.48
C LYS A 433 0.11 -3.91 -3.50
N LEU A 434 -0.49 -3.18 -2.57
CA LEU A 434 0.20 -2.54 -1.46
C LEU A 434 0.61 -3.50 -0.33
N GLY A 435 0.32 -4.80 -0.45
CA GLY A 435 0.62 -5.78 0.59
C GLY A 435 -0.34 -5.72 1.78
N GLU A 436 -1.54 -5.19 1.58
CA GLU A 436 -2.56 -4.98 2.62
C GLU A 436 -3.81 -5.87 2.39
N PRO A 437 -3.65 -7.22 2.30
CA PRO A 437 -4.76 -8.12 1.95
C PRO A 437 -5.86 -8.12 3.01
N ALA A 438 -5.52 -7.89 4.28
CA ALA A 438 -6.49 -7.79 5.37
C ALA A 438 -7.42 -6.57 5.20
N LYS A 439 -6.89 -5.42 4.77
CA LYS A 439 -7.66 -4.21 4.47
C LYS A 439 -8.55 -4.43 3.24
N ALA A 440 -8.03 -5.08 2.20
CA ALA A 440 -8.83 -5.45 1.02
C ALA A 440 -9.99 -6.40 1.37
N GLU A 441 -9.72 -7.41 2.22
CA GLU A 441 -10.73 -8.35 2.72
C GLU A 441 -11.83 -7.63 3.49
N TYR A 442 -11.42 -6.73 4.39
CA TYR A 442 -12.34 -5.94 5.19
C TYR A 442 -13.24 -5.05 4.32
N LEU A 443 -12.65 -4.32 3.36
CA LEU A 443 -13.35 -3.49 2.39
C LEU A 443 -14.44 -4.29 1.65
N TYR A 444 -14.08 -5.41 1.03
CA TYR A 444 -15.04 -6.19 0.24
C TYR A 444 -16.12 -6.86 1.08
N LYS A 445 -15.83 -7.25 2.33
CA LYS A 445 -16.84 -7.77 3.26
C LYS A 445 -17.83 -6.70 3.67
N MET A 446 -17.37 -5.51 4.02
CA MET A 446 -18.25 -4.38 4.33
C MET A 446 -19.16 -4.02 3.16
N LEU A 447 -18.61 -3.96 1.95
CA LEU A 447 -19.38 -3.71 0.74
C LEU A 447 -20.42 -4.82 0.47
N LEU A 448 -20.07 -6.08 0.71
CA LEU A 448 -20.99 -7.19 0.60
C LEU A 448 -22.15 -7.11 1.61
N GLU A 449 -21.87 -6.70 2.85
CA GLU A 449 -22.88 -6.53 3.91
C GLU A 449 -23.85 -5.38 3.59
N THR A 450 -23.34 -4.28 3.04
CA THR A 450 -24.10 -3.07 2.70
C THR A 450 -24.75 -3.12 1.32
N ALA A 451 -24.45 -4.14 0.51
CA ALA A 451 -24.96 -4.30 -0.84
C ALA A 451 -26.49 -4.37 -0.89
N SER A 452 -27.11 -3.41 -1.59
CA SER A 452 -28.56 -3.31 -1.72
C SER A 452 -29.09 -4.16 -2.88
N SER A 453 -28.31 -4.35 -3.95
CA SER A 453 -28.71 -5.09 -5.14
C SER A 453 -28.09 -6.48 -5.24
N HIS A 454 -28.79 -7.40 -5.91
CA HIS A 454 -28.25 -8.73 -6.21
C HIS A 454 -27.00 -8.67 -7.10
N LYS A 455 -26.93 -7.68 -7.99
CA LYS A 455 -25.75 -7.44 -8.84
C LYS A 455 -24.52 -7.11 -7.97
N GLN A 456 -24.64 -6.13 -7.07
CA GLN A 456 -23.57 -5.78 -6.13
C GLN A 456 -23.15 -6.97 -5.28
N LYS A 457 -24.10 -7.76 -4.76
CA LYS A 457 -23.75 -8.98 -4.01
C LYS A 457 -22.95 -9.97 -4.85
N SER A 458 -23.34 -10.20 -6.11
CA SER A 458 -22.57 -11.04 -7.03
C SER A 458 -21.17 -10.48 -7.23
N ASP A 459 -21.07 -9.19 -7.55
CA ASP A 459 -19.80 -8.51 -7.83
C ASP A 459 -18.88 -8.61 -6.61
N TYR A 460 -19.31 -8.26 -5.40
CA TYR A 460 -18.48 -8.34 -4.19
C TYR A 460 -18.09 -9.77 -3.79
N ASN A 461 -18.96 -10.76 -4.00
CA ASN A 461 -18.57 -12.17 -3.85
C ASN A 461 -17.47 -12.54 -4.88
N HIS A 462 -17.55 -12.04 -6.11
CA HIS A 462 -16.49 -12.24 -7.10
C HIS A 462 -15.16 -11.61 -6.64
N MET A 463 -15.18 -10.39 -6.09
CA MET A 463 -13.96 -9.72 -5.59
C MET A 463 -13.33 -10.49 -4.43
N LEU A 464 -14.15 -10.99 -3.48
CA LEU A 464 -13.66 -11.84 -2.39
C LEU A 464 -13.09 -13.16 -2.91
N GLY A 465 -13.72 -13.74 -3.95
CA GLY A 465 -13.20 -14.93 -4.62
C GLY A 465 -11.80 -14.69 -5.18
N TRP A 466 -11.62 -13.58 -5.90
CA TRP A 466 -10.33 -13.17 -6.45
C TRP A 466 -9.28 -12.88 -5.39
N LEU A 467 -9.64 -12.12 -4.36
CA LEU A 467 -8.79 -11.84 -3.22
C LEU A 467 -8.27 -13.12 -2.55
N TYR A 468 -9.15 -14.08 -2.24
CA TYR A 468 -8.71 -15.31 -1.58
C TYR A 468 -7.90 -16.22 -2.51
N ASP A 469 -8.12 -16.15 -3.83
CA ASP A 469 -7.29 -16.88 -4.81
C ASP A 469 -5.86 -16.31 -4.83
N ASP A 470 -5.72 -14.98 -4.87
CA ASP A 470 -4.43 -14.27 -4.79
C ASP A 470 -3.68 -14.56 -3.48
N MET A 471 -4.41 -14.65 -2.36
CA MET A 471 -3.86 -15.07 -1.07
C MET A 471 -3.54 -16.58 -0.96
N GLY A 472 -3.80 -17.38 -2.00
CA GLY A 472 -3.61 -18.84 -1.98
C GLY A 472 -4.63 -19.62 -1.13
N GLN A 473 -5.70 -18.97 -0.67
CA GLN A 473 -6.78 -19.58 0.12
C GLN A 473 -7.88 -20.15 -0.80
N TYR A 474 -7.50 -21.11 -1.65
CA TYR A 474 -8.32 -21.62 -2.76
C TYR A 474 -9.71 -22.13 -2.34
N ALA A 475 -9.86 -22.79 -1.20
CA ALA A 475 -11.16 -23.26 -0.72
C ALA A 475 -12.14 -22.11 -0.41
N LYS A 476 -11.64 -21.01 0.16
CA LYS A 476 -12.45 -19.80 0.37
C LYS A 476 -12.74 -19.12 -0.97
N ALA A 477 -11.74 -19.04 -1.85
CA ALA A 477 -11.91 -18.49 -3.19
C ALA A 477 -13.08 -19.18 -3.94
N LEU A 478 -13.07 -20.51 -3.99
CA LEU A 478 -14.17 -21.31 -4.56
C LEU A 478 -15.52 -20.97 -3.93
N THR A 479 -15.59 -20.92 -2.59
CA THR A 479 -16.84 -20.60 -1.88
C THR A 479 -17.44 -19.27 -2.34
N PHE A 480 -16.61 -18.24 -2.50
CA PHE A 480 -17.05 -16.91 -2.91
C PHE A 480 -17.35 -16.82 -4.42
N TYR A 481 -16.53 -17.43 -5.27
CA TYR A 481 -16.82 -17.52 -6.70
C TYR A 481 -18.09 -18.32 -6.99
N GLU A 482 -18.35 -19.41 -6.28
CA GLU A 482 -19.57 -20.21 -6.42
C GLU A 482 -20.82 -19.41 -6.01
N LYS A 483 -20.74 -18.63 -4.92
CA LYS A 483 -21.82 -17.70 -4.54
C LYS A 483 -22.09 -16.67 -5.65
N SER A 484 -21.04 -16.05 -6.19
CA SER A 484 -21.17 -15.12 -7.32
C SER A 484 -21.82 -15.80 -8.53
N LEU A 485 -21.37 -17.01 -8.87
CA LEU A 485 -21.92 -17.78 -9.99
C LEU A 485 -23.39 -18.14 -9.75
N GLU A 486 -23.79 -18.52 -8.54
CA GLU A 486 -25.18 -18.82 -8.18
C GLU A 486 -26.08 -17.60 -8.39
N PHE A 487 -25.66 -16.42 -7.92
CA PHE A 487 -26.37 -15.16 -8.17
C PHE A 487 -26.50 -14.89 -9.66
N GLY A 488 -25.40 -15.00 -10.40
CA GLY A 488 -25.41 -14.83 -11.86
C GLY A 488 -26.42 -15.77 -12.53
N ARG A 489 -26.41 -17.06 -12.19
CA ARG A 489 -27.31 -18.07 -12.79
C ARG A 489 -28.78 -17.80 -12.50
N LYS A 490 -29.10 -17.21 -11.35
CA LYS A 490 -30.48 -16.90 -10.95
C LYS A 490 -31.04 -15.67 -11.67
N HIS A 491 -30.20 -14.70 -12.01
CA HIS A 491 -30.63 -13.38 -12.45
C HIS A 491 -30.20 -12.99 -13.86
N LEU A 492 -29.31 -13.76 -14.49
CA LEU A 492 -28.80 -13.49 -15.84
C LEU A 492 -29.21 -14.61 -16.82
N PRO A 493 -29.32 -14.29 -18.12
CA PRO A 493 -29.50 -15.31 -19.15
C PRO A 493 -28.38 -16.37 -19.11
N PRO A 494 -28.66 -17.65 -19.45
CA PRO A 494 -27.66 -18.72 -19.41
C PRO A 494 -26.41 -18.47 -20.27
N ASN A 495 -26.53 -17.64 -21.30
CA ASN A 495 -25.45 -17.24 -22.21
C ASN A 495 -24.82 -15.87 -21.85
N HIS A 496 -25.07 -15.34 -20.66
CA HIS A 496 -24.50 -14.05 -20.26
C HIS A 496 -22.98 -14.15 -20.03
N SER A 497 -22.21 -13.18 -20.54
CA SER A 497 -20.74 -13.21 -20.53
C SER A 497 -20.11 -13.27 -19.13
N SER A 498 -20.75 -12.66 -18.12
CA SER A 498 -20.28 -12.73 -16.73
C SER A 498 -20.33 -14.14 -16.13
N LEU A 499 -21.22 -15.02 -16.62
CA LEU A 499 -21.23 -16.43 -16.23
C LEU A 499 -19.97 -17.12 -16.75
N ALA A 500 -19.56 -16.83 -17.99
CA ALA A 500 -18.31 -17.36 -18.54
C ALA A 500 -17.09 -16.88 -17.77
N ALA A 501 -17.04 -15.60 -17.36
CA ALA A 501 -15.99 -15.09 -16.49
C ALA A 501 -15.95 -15.85 -15.16
N SER A 502 -17.09 -16.06 -14.52
CA SER A 502 -17.19 -16.82 -13.27
C SER A 502 -16.70 -18.27 -13.42
N TYR A 503 -17.12 -18.98 -14.48
CA TYR A 503 -16.60 -20.33 -14.75
C TYR A 503 -15.10 -20.33 -15.00
N SER A 504 -14.57 -19.35 -15.72
CA SER A 504 -13.12 -19.24 -15.97
C SER A 504 -12.34 -19.06 -14.68
N ASN A 505 -12.80 -18.19 -13.78
CA ASN A 505 -12.10 -17.93 -12.52
C ASN A 505 -12.17 -19.12 -11.57
N ILE A 506 -13.30 -19.83 -11.51
CA ILE A 506 -13.39 -21.11 -10.76
C ILE A 506 -12.44 -22.14 -11.39
N GLY A 507 -12.35 -22.18 -12.72
CA GLY A 507 -11.40 -23.03 -13.45
C GLY A 507 -9.96 -22.73 -13.07
N LEU A 508 -9.59 -21.45 -12.97
CA LEU A 508 -8.26 -21.00 -12.54
C LEU A 508 -7.94 -21.46 -11.12
N VAL A 509 -8.88 -21.35 -10.19
CA VAL A 509 -8.68 -21.84 -8.82
C VAL A 509 -8.46 -23.36 -8.80
N TYR A 510 -9.23 -24.13 -9.57
CA TYR A 510 -8.99 -25.58 -9.67
C TYR A 510 -7.63 -25.90 -10.31
N GLU A 511 -7.17 -25.10 -11.28
CA GLU A 511 -5.84 -25.22 -11.87
C GLU A 511 -4.73 -24.95 -10.83
N HIS A 512 -4.87 -23.90 -10.01
CA HIS A 512 -3.97 -23.63 -8.89
C HIS A 512 -3.92 -24.78 -7.87
N MET A 513 -5.06 -25.45 -7.65
CA MET A 513 -5.16 -26.64 -6.80
C MET A 513 -4.61 -27.92 -7.46
N GLY A 514 -4.21 -27.88 -8.73
CA GLY A 514 -3.75 -29.05 -9.49
C GLY A 514 -4.86 -29.97 -10.01
N GLU A 515 -6.13 -29.56 -9.91
CA GLU A 515 -7.28 -30.33 -10.40
C GLU A 515 -7.60 -30.01 -11.87
N TYR A 516 -6.63 -30.25 -12.75
CA TYR A 516 -6.65 -29.81 -14.15
C TYR A 516 -7.87 -30.28 -14.95
N SER A 517 -8.37 -31.50 -14.72
CA SER A 517 -9.56 -31.99 -15.41
C SER A 517 -10.84 -31.23 -15.03
N LYS A 518 -10.96 -30.75 -13.79
CA LYS A 518 -12.09 -29.89 -13.38
C LYS A 518 -11.94 -28.50 -13.96
N ALA A 519 -10.72 -27.95 -13.96
CA ALA A 519 -10.41 -26.68 -14.59
C ALA A 519 -10.78 -26.69 -16.08
N LEU A 520 -10.37 -27.72 -16.82
CA LEU A 520 -10.69 -27.91 -18.22
C LEU A 520 -12.20 -27.85 -18.49
N LEU A 521 -13.01 -28.61 -17.75
CA LEU A 521 -14.46 -28.62 -17.91
C LEU A 521 -15.10 -27.24 -17.71
N LEU A 522 -14.58 -26.46 -16.76
CA LEU A 522 -15.05 -25.10 -16.48
C LEU A 522 -14.62 -24.11 -17.58
N TYR A 523 -13.39 -24.22 -18.09
CA TYR A 523 -12.92 -23.41 -19.22
C TYR A 523 -13.70 -23.73 -20.51
N GLU A 524 -14.00 -24.99 -20.77
CA GLU A 524 -14.86 -25.40 -21.90
C GLU A 524 -16.27 -24.83 -21.78
N ARG A 525 -16.84 -24.85 -20.57
CA ARG A 525 -18.15 -24.25 -20.30
C ARG A 525 -18.13 -22.73 -20.51
N SER A 526 -17.07 -22.06 -20.08
CA SER A 526 -16.83 -20.64 -20.35
C SER A 526 -16.75 -20.35 -21.86
N LEU A 527 -16.00 -21.18 -22.60
CA LEU A 527 -15.85 -21.05 -24.04
C LEU A 527 -17.19 -21.22 -24.78
N GLU A 528 -18.00 -22.21 -24.38
CA GLU A 528 -19.32 -22.46 -24.96
C GLU A 528 -20.23 -21.22 -24.84
N ILE A 529 -20.29 -20.62 -23.64
CA ILE A 529 -21.07 -19.40 -23.40
C ILE A 529 -20.55 -18.25 -24.26
N ARG A 530 -19.23 -18.03 -24.28
CA ARG A 530 -18.62 -16.94 -25.05
C ARG A 530 -18.82 -17.09 -26.56
N LYS A 531 -18.78 -18.32 -27.10
CA LYS A 531 -19.05 -18.58 -28.53
C LYS A 531 -20.48 -18.20 -28.94
N ILE A 532 -21.45 -18.35 -28.03
CA ILE A 532 -22.84 -17.96 -28.27
C ILE A 532 -23.02 -16.44 -28.12
N ALA A 533 -22.36 -15.85 -27.12
CA ALA A 533 -22.58 -14.46 -26.72
C ALA A 533 -21.77 -13.43 -27.52
N LEU A 534 -20.63 -13.83 -28.10
CA LEU A 534 -19.63 -12.91 -28.64
C LEU A 534 -19.30 -13.21 -30.12
N PRO A 535 -18.81 -12.21 -30.87
CA PRO A 535 -18.31 -12.42 -32.23
C PRO A 535 -17.13 -13.42 -32.29
N PRO A 536 -16.91 -14.12 -33.42
CA PRO A 536 -15.93 -15.20 -33.55
C PRO A 536 -14.46 -14.87 -33.21
N ASN A 537 -14.08 -13.59 -33.25
CA ASN A 537 -12.73 -13.11 -32.96
C ASN A 537 -12.68 -12.15 -31.76
N HIS A 538 -13.65 -12.22 -30.86
CA HIS A 538 -13.65 -11.41 -29.64
C HIS A 538 -12.50 -11.82 -28.71
N PRO A 539 -11.74 -10.88 -28.10
CA PRO A 539 -10.60 -11.18 -27.22
C PRO A 539 -10.90 -12.16 -26.08
N ASP A 540 -12.10 -12.08 -25.49
CA ASP A 540 -12.50 -13.00 -24.41
C ASP A 540 -12.55 -14.48 -24.85
N LEU A 541 -12.71 -14.79 -26.15
CA LEU A 541 -12.56 -16.16 -26.65
C LEU A 541 -11.11 -16.63 -26.52
N ALA A 542 -10.14 -15.76 -26.79
CA ALA A 542 -8.72 -16.06 -26.63
C ALA A 542 -8.38 -16.40 -25.16
N VAL A 543 -8.97 -15.69 -24.20
CA VAL A 543 -8.82 -15.99 -22.76
C VAL A 543 -9.31 -17.40 -22.43
N SER A 544 -10.45 -17.83 -22.97
CA SER A 544 -10.93 -19.20 -22.76
C SER A 544 -10.01 -20.24 -23.38
N TYR A 545 -9.55 -20.01 -24.62
CA TYR A 545 -8.61 -20.90 -25.29
C TYR A 545 -7.26 -20.98 -24.56
N GLN A 546 -6.79 -19.89 -23.97
CA GLN A 546 -5.60 -19.88 -23.11
C GLN A 546 -5.79 -20.77 -21.88
N GLY A 547 -6.91 -20.66 -21.16
CA GLY A 547 -7.20 -21.50 -20.00
C GLY A 547 -7.26 -22.98 -20.37
N ILE A 548 -7.95 -23.32 -21.46
CA ILE A 548 -8.01 -24.69 -22.00
C ILE A 548 -6.60 -25.20 -22.35
N GLY A 549 -5.80 -24.38 -23.06
CA GLY A 549 -4.42 -24.75 -23.41
C GLY A 549 -3.55 -24.99 -22.18
N SER A 550 -3.74 -24.19 -21.12
CA SER A 550 -3.02 -24.35 -19.86
C SER A 550 -3.40 -25.66 -19.15
N ALA A 551 -4.70 -25.97 -19.08
CA ALA A 551 -5.17 -27.22 -18.49
C ALA A 551 -4.61 -28.44 -19.24
N TYR A 552 -4.67 -28.46 -20.57
CA TYR A 552 -4.10 -29.54 -21.38
C TYR A 552 -2.58 -29.67 -21.21
N ARG A 553 -1.85 -28.55 -21.15
CA ARG A 553 -0.40 -28.56 -20.92
C ARG A 553 -0.04 -29.24 -19.59
N HIS A 554 -0.77 -28.93 -18.52
CA HIS A 554 -0.53 -29.54 -17.21
C HIS A 554 -0.99 -31.01 -17.13
N MET A 555 -1.85 -31.45 -18.06
CA MET A 555 -2.21 -32.86 -18.24
C MET A 555 -1.27 -33.61 -19.21
N ASP A 556 -0.18 -32.97 -19.66
CA ASP A 556 0.76 -33.48 -20.67
C ASP A 556 0.12 -33.78 -22.05
N GLU A 557 -1.07 -33.23 -22.32
CA GLU A 557 -1.76 -33.29 -23.61
C GLU A 557 -1.28 -32.15 -24.53
N TYR A 558 -0.01 -32.23 -24.93
CA TYR A 558 0.67 -31.11 -25.60
C TYR A 558 0.09 -30.72 -26.96
N SER A 559 -0.52 -31.65 -27.70
CA SER A 559 -1.08 -31.35 -29.04
C SER A 559 -2.34 -30.49 -28.93
N GLU A 560 -3.20 -30.81 -27.98
CA GLU A 560 -4.43 -30.12 -27.61
C GLU A 560 -4.11 -28.75 -26.99
N ALA A 561 -3.05 -28.69 -26.18
CA ALA A 561 -2.51 -27.45 -25.63
C ALA A 561 -2.05 -26.49 -26.74
N LEU A 562 -1.24 -26.98 -27.68
CA LEU A 562 -0.77 -26.19 -28.83
C LEU A 562 -1.95 -25.70 -29.68
N SER A 563 -2.90 -26.58 -30.03
CA SER A 563 -4.07 -26.19 -30.82
C SER A 563 -4.87 -25.07 -30.15
N SER A 564 -5.05 -25.14 -28.83
CA SER A 564 -5.77 -24.13 -28.06
C SER A 564 -4.99 -22.81 -27.98
N TYR A 565 -3.69 -22.85 -27.68
CA TYR A 565 -2.87 -21.64 -27.62
C TYR A 565 -2.69 -20.97 -28.99
N GLU A 566 -2.55 -21.73 -30.07
CA GLU A 566 -2.47 -21.20 -31.44
C GLU A 566 -3.78 -20.51 -31.82
N ARG A 567 -4.94 -21.08 -31.45
CA ARG A 567 -6.24 -20.44 -31.66
C ARG A 567 -6.38 -19.14 -30.85
N SER A 568 -5.91 -19.12 -29.61
CA SER A 568 -5.84 -17.90 -28.80
C SER A 568 -4.96 -16.83 -29.47
N LEU A 569 -3.77 -17.21 -29.94
CA LEU A 569 -2.83 -16.32 -30.62
C LEU A 569 -3.41 -15.75 -31.91
N GLU A 570 -4.11 -16.55 -32.71
CA GLU A 570 -4.77 -16.11 -33.95
C GLU A 570 -5.80 -15.00 -33.66
N ILE A 571 -6.67 -15.21 -32.66
CA ILE A 571 -7.67 -14.23 -32.25
C ILE A 571 -6.98 -12.94 -31.77
N ARG A 572 -5.94 -13.04 -30.94
CA ARG A 572 -5.19 -11.88 -30.44
C ARG A 572 -4.50 -11.09 -31.55
N LYS A 573 -3.93 -11.76 -32.56
CA LYS A 573 -3.31 -11.10 -33.72
C LYS A 573 -4.30 -10.28 -34.54
N ILE A 574 -5.57 -10.69 -34.58
CA ILE A 574 -6.63 -9.95 -35.25
C ILE A 574 -7.08 -8.76 -34.39
N ALA A 575 -7.18 -8.95 -33.08
CA ALA A 575 -7.77 -7.96 -32.16
C ALA A 575 -6.77 -6.91 -31.64
N LEU A 576 -5.47 -7.18 -31.65
CA LEU A 576 -4.45 -6.35 -31.01
C LEU A 576 -3.40 -5.83 -32.01
N PRO A 577 -2.76 -4.68 -31.71
CA PRO A 577 -1.61 -4.21 -32.48
C PRO A 577 -0.45 -5.23 -32.51
N PRO A 578 0.40 -5.23 -33.56
CA PRO A 578 1.43 -6.26 -33.77
C PRO A 578 2.45 -6.45 -32.63
N ASN A 579 2.70 -5.43 -31.81
CA ASN A 579 3.62 -5.48 -30.68
C ASN A 579 2.89 -5.41 -29.34
N HIS A 580 1.59 -5.70 -29.24
CA HIS A 580 0.91 -5.65 -27.95
C HIS A 580 1.49 -6.69 -26.97
N PRO A 581 1.79 -6.34 -25.70
CA PRO A 581 2.39 -7.27 -24.71
C PRO A 581 1.64 -8.62 -24.58
N THR A 582 0.31 -8.61 -24.64
CA THR A 582 -0.52 -9.83 -24.61
C THR A 582 -0.27 -10.83 -25.77
N LEU A 583 0.37 -10.41 -26.87
CA LEU A 583 0.88 -11.32 -27.90
C LEU A 583 2.14 -12.05 -27.45
N ALA A 584 3.00 -11.38 -26.68
CA ALA A 584 4.20 -11.95 -26.08
C ALA A 584 3.80 -13.11 -25.14
N ASP A 585 2.82 -12.91 -24.25
CA ASP A 585 2.25 -13.97 -23.39
C ASP A 585 1.83 -15.23 -24.17
N SER A 586 1.23 -15.03 -25.34
CA SER A 586 0.80 -16.14 -26.18
C SER A 586 1.99 -16.89 -26.77
N TYR A 587 3.03 -16.19 -27.23
CA TYR A 587 4.26 -16.82 -27.67
C TYR A 587 4.98 -17.53 -26.53
N ASN A 588 5.04 -16.91 -25.34
CA ASN A 588 5.60 -17.51 -24.13
C ASN A 588 4.89 -18.82 -23.76
N ASN A 589 3.56 -18.85 -23.78
CA ASN A 589 2.77 -20.06 -23.49
C ASN A 589 3.03 -21.19 -24.49
N ILE A 590 3.10 -20.88 -25.79
CA ILE A 590 3.46 -21.85 -26.83
C ILE A 590 4.90 -22.34 -26.64
N GLY A 591 5.83 -21.43 -26.33
CA GLY A 591 7.21 -21.75 -25.98
C GLY A 591 7.33 -22.72 -24.81
N ASN A 592 6.52 -22.50 -23.76
CA ASN A 592 6.44 -23.40 -22.61
C ASN A 592 6.02 -24.82 -23.02
N VAL A 593 5.04 -24.98 -23.90
CA VAL A 593 4.62 -26.31 -24.38
C VAL A 593 5.76 -26.99 -25.15
N TYR A 594 6.43 -26.29 -26.06
CA TYR A 594 7.57 -26.86 -26.78
C TYR A 594 8.74 -27.21 -25.84
N ASN A 595 8.99 -26.42 -24.80
CA ASN A 595 10.00 -26.73 -23.80
C ASN A 595 9.64 -28.02 -23.04
N SER A 596 8.38 -28.18 -22.61
CA SER A 596 7.89 -29.42 -21.97
C SER A 596 8.01 -30.65 -22.89
N MET A 597 7.83 -30.46 -24.20
CA MET A 597 8.04 -31.53 -25.21
C MET A 597 9.51 -31.86 -25.47
N GLY A 598 10.47 -31.10 -24.93
CA GLY A 598 11.90 -31.22 -25.26
C GLY A 598 12.28 -30.64 -26.63
N GLU A 599 11.36 -29.92 -27.29
CA GLU A 599 11.54 -29.27 -28.58
C GLU A 599 12.20 -27.89 -28.42
N TYR A 600 13.39 -27.88 -27.81
CA TYR A 600 14.04 -26.68 -27.29
C TYR A 600 14.29 -25.57 -28.32
N LEU A 601 14.62 -25.93 -29.58
CA LEU A 601 14.83 -24.93 -30.63
C LEU A 601 13.53 -24.20 -31.02
N LYS A 602 12.40 -24.91 -31.00
CA LYS A 602 11.09 -24.28 -31.22
C LYS A 602 10.73 -23.39 -30.04
N ALA A 603 10.96 -23.86 -28.80
CA ALA A 603 10.75 -23.08 -27.60
C ALA A 603 11.53 -21.76 -27.63
N LEU A 604 12.84 -21.80 -27.93
CA LEU A 604 13.67 -20.61 -28.08
C LEU A 604 13.12 -19.64 -29.12
N SER A 605 12.71 -20.12 -30.30
CA SER A 605 12.13 -19.25 -31.34
C SER A 605 10.86 -18.52 -30.88
N TYR A 606 10.05 -19.14 -30.02
CA TYR A 606 8.87 -18.53 -29.45
C TYR A 606 9.22 -17.55 -28.32
N TYR A 607 10.13 -17.90 -27.42
CA TYR A 607 10.60 -16.98 -26.38
C TYR A 607 11.37 -15.77 -26.94
N GLU A 608 12.06 -15.91 -28.07
CA GLU A 608 12.72 -14.78 -28.74
C GLU A 608 11.70 -13.79 -29.31
N LYS A 609 10.55 -14.26 -29.83
CA LYS A 609 9.45 -13.39 -30.28
C LYS A 609 8.78 -12.66 -29.12
N ASP A 610 8.57 -13.38 -28.00
CA ASP A 610 8.11 -12.80 -26.75
C ASP A 610 9.06 -11.68 -26.30
N LEU A 611 10.35 -12.00 -26.16
CA LEU A 611 11.38 -11.05 -25.78
C LEU A 611 11.44 -9.83 -26.73
N GLU A 612 11.34 -10.03 -28.06
CA GLU A 612 11.35 -8.94 -29.03
C GLU A 612 10.18 -7.97 -28.84
N ILE A 613 8.98 -8.48 -28.54
CA ILE A 613 7.81 -7.65 -28.27
C ILE A 613 8.01 -6.87 -26.98
N ILE A 614 8.28 -7.57 -25.87
CA ILE A 614 8.45 -6.98 -24.55
C ILE A 614 9.56 -5.93 -24.57
N HIS A 615 10.69 -6.20 -25.23
CA HIS A 615 11.78 -5.22 -25.36
C HIS A 615 11.39 -3.96 -26.16
N LYS A 616 10.46 -4.05 -27.11
CA LYS A 616 9.99 -2.87 -27.89
C LYS A 616 8.92 -2.08 -27.15
N THR A 617 8.15 -2.71 -26.27
CA THR A 617 6.99 -2.08 -25.63
C THR A 617 7.21 -1.70 -24.19
N LEU A 618 8.14 -2.36 -23.51
CA LEU A 618 8.35 -2.19 -22.08
C LEU A 618 9.75 -1.63 -21.79
N PRO A 619 9.90 -0.92 -20.66
CA PRO A 619 11.18 -0.35 -20.24
C PRO A 619 12.27 -1.41 -20.06
N PRO A 620 13.56 -1.07 -20.23
CA PRO A 620 14.66 -2.03 -20.11
C PRO A 620 14.74 -2.79 -18.77
N ASN A 621 14.15 -2.23 -17.71
CA ASN A 621 14.11 -2.79 -16.36
C ASN A 621 12.76 -3.43 -15.99
N HIS A 622 11.87 -3.68 -16.95
CA HIS A 622 10.56 -4.26 -16.65
C HIS A 622 10.65 -5.75 -16.21
N PRO A 623 9.90 -6.20 -15.19
CA PRO A 623 9.90 -7.60 -14.75
C PRO A 623 9.64 -8.64 -15.86
N ASP A 624 8.77 -8.34 -16.82
CA ASP A 624 8.49 -9.24 -17.96
C ASP A 624 9.72 -9.52 -18.83
N LEU A 625 10.65 -8.56 -19.01
CA LEU A 625 11.92 -8.82 -19.67
C LEU A 625 12.73 -9.85 -18.89
N ALA A 626 12.72 -9.77 -17.55
CA ALA A 626 13.38 -10.75 -16.71
C ALA A 626 12.75 -12.14 -16.85
N SER A 627 11.42 -12.22 -16.99
CA SER A 627 10.69 -13.48 -17.23
C SER A 627 11.06 -14.09 -18.59
N SER A 628 11.13 -13.30 -19.66
CA SER A 628 11.58 -13.77 -20.98
C SER A 628 13.01 -14.32 -20.93
N TYR A 629 13.95 -13.59 -20.30
CA TYR A 629 15.33 -14.07 -20.12
C TYR A 629 15.42 -15.31 -19.24
N TYR A 630 14.58 -15.39 -18.21
CA TYR A 630 14.49 -16.58 -17.36
C TYR A 630 14.07 -17.80 -18.17
N ASN A 631 13.03 -17.69 -19.01
CA ASN A 631 12.56 -18.82 -19.82
C ASN A 631 13.59 -19.26 -20.88
N ILE A 632 14.28 -18.30 -21.52
CA ILE A 632 15.41 -18.60 -22.42
C ILE A 632 16.55 -19.30 -21.66
N GLY A 633 16.88 -18.82 -20.46
CA GLY A 633 17.88 -19.44 -19.59
C GLY A 633 17.53 -20.87 -19.20
N LEU A 634 16.25 -21.13 -18.90
CA LEU A 634 15.74 -22.45 -18.59
C LEU A 634 15.87 -23.42 -19.77
N VAL A 635 15.56 -22.98 -20.99
CA VAL A 635 15.75 -23.82 -22.18
C VAL A 635 17.23 -24.15 -22.40
N TYR A 636 18.13 -23.17 -22.29
CA TYR A 636 19.57 -23.44 -22.41
C TYR A 636 20.07 -24.37 -21.31
N TYR A 637 19.57 -24.24 -20.09
CA TYR A 637 19.88 -25.15 -19.00
C TYR A 637 19.46 -26.58 -19.33
N ASN A 638 18.23 -26.77 -19.82
CA ASN A 638 17.70 -28.08 -20.22
C ASN A 638 18.47 -28.69 -21.41
N MET A 639 19.04 -27.85 -22.29
CA MET A 639 19.93 -28.28 -23.37
C MET A 639 21.35 -28.65 -22.88
N GLY A 640 21.71 -28.36 -21.63
CA GLY A 640 23.07 -28.50 -21.11
C GLY A 640 24.03 -27.38 -21.56
N GLU A 641 23.51 -26.31 -22.16
CA GLU A 641 24.26 -25.14 -22.62
C GLU A 641 24.45 -24.14 -21.46
N TYR A 642 25.10 -24.61 -20.38
CA TYR A 642 25.15 -23.91 -19.08
C TYR A 642 25.71 -22.48 -19.15
N SER A 643 26.68 -22.18 -20.02
CA SER A 643 27.20 -20.82 -20.17
C SER A 643 26.16 -19.84 -20.73
N LYS A 644 25.29 -20.29 -21.65
CA LYS A 644 24.20 -19.47 -22.19
C LYS A 644 23.05 -19.32 -21.19
N ALA A 645 22.77 -20.39 -20.45
CA ALA A 645 21.81 -20.36 -19.34
C ALA A 645 22.22 -19.32 -18.30
N LEU A 646 23.49 -19.35 -17.87
CA LEU A 646 24.06 -18.41 -16.91
C LEU A 646 23.90 -16.96 -17.38
N SER A 647 24.32 -16.65 -18.62
CA SER A 647 24.21 -15.31 -19.19
C SER A 647 22.75 -14.80 -19.21
N SER A 648 21.80 -15.68 -19.48
CA SER A 648 20.37 -15.33 -19.52
C SER A 648 19.81 -15.11 -18.10
N TYR A 649 20.15 -15.98 -17.15
CA TYR A 649 19.73 -15.83 -15.75
C TYR A 649 20.37 -14.61 -15.07
N GLU A 650 21.63 -14.28 -15.37
CA GLU A 650 22.28 -13.08 -14.85
C GLU A 650 21.58 -11.81 -15.32
N ARG A 651 21.20 -11.75 -16.60
CA ARG A 651 20.43 -10.62 -17.15
C ARG A 651 19.03 -10.52 -16.55
N SER A 652 18.37 -11.66 -16.33
CA SER A 652 17.10 -11.71 -15.59
C SER A 652 17.24 -11.18 -14.17
N LEU A 653 18.30 -11.59 -13.46
CA LEU A 653 18.60 -11.13 -12.10
C LEU A 653 18.89 -9.63 -12.03
N GLU A 654 19.67 -9.09 -12.97
CA GLU A 654 20.00 -7.66 -13.04
C GLU A 654 18.73 -6.80 -13.14
N ILE A 655 17.81 -7.21 -14.01
CA ILE A 655 16.51 -6.53 -14.17
C ILE A 655 15.69 -6.63 -12.88
N ARG A 656 15.54 -7.84 -12.31
CA ARG A 656 14.78 -8.05 -11.07
C ARG A 656 15.34 -7.26 -9.89
N LYS A 657 16.66 -7.07 -9.80
CA LYS A 657 17.28 -6.25 -8.74
C LYS A 657 16.89 -4.78 -8.81
N ILE A 658 16.62 -4.28 -10.00
CA ILE A 658 16.17 -2.89 -10.21
C ILE A 658 14.67 -2.79 -9.97
N ALA A 659 13.90 -3.79 -10.39
CA ALA A 659 12.45 -3.75 -10.40
C ALA A 659 11.79 -4.16 -9.06
N LEU A 660 12.45 -4.98 -8.25
CA LEU A 660 11.84 -5.62 -7.09
C LEU A 660 12.54 -5.22 -5.78
N PRO A 661 11.81 -5.20 -4.64
CA PRO A 661 12.41 -5.05 -3.32
C PRO A 661 13.49 -6.10 -3.06
N SER A 662 14.52 -5.74 -2.31
CA SER A 662 15.68 -6.61 -2.04
C SER A 662 15.34 -7.97 -1.40
N ASN A 663 14.19 -8.07 -0.75
CA ASN A 663 13.68 -9.28 -0.10
C ASN A 663 12.63 -10.03 -0.95
N HIS A 664 12.42 -9.67 -2.23
CA HIS A 664 11.37 -10.28 -3.04
C HIS A 664 11.68 -11.77 -3.38
N PRO A 665 10.70 -12.70 -3.30
CA PRO A 665 10.90 -14.12 -3.59
C PRO A 665 11.52 -14.41 -4.98
N ASP A 666 11.13 -13.68 -6.02
CA ASP A 666 11.69 -13.85 -7.38
C ASP A 666 13.20 -13.59 -7.46
N LEU A 667 13.74 -12.71 -6.60
CA LEU A 667 15.19 -12.54 -6.50
C LEU A 667 15.81 -13.83 -5.98
N ALA A 668 15.28 -14.39 -4.90
CA ALA A 668 15.77 -15.64 -4.34
C ALA A 668 15.73 -16.78 -5.38
N GLN A 669 14.68 -16.85 -6.19
CA GLN A 669 14.58 -17.83 -7.28
C GLN A 669 15.69 -17.64 -8.31
N SER A 670 15.95 -16.39 -8.75
CA SER A 670 17.05 -16.08 -9.67
C SER A 670 18.41 -16.49 -9.10
N TYR A 671 18.68 -16.19 -7.82
CA TYR A 671 19.89 -16.63 -7.13
C TYR A 671 20.01 -18.16 -7.12
N ALA A 672 18.93 -18.88 -6.80
CA ALA A 672 18.92 -20.34 -6.78
C ALA A 672 19.18 -20.95 -8.17
N ASN A 673 18.61 -20.38 -9.23
CA ASN A 673 18.80 -20.88 -10.59
C ASN A 673 20.25 -20.69 -11.08
N ILE A 674 20.88 -19.57 -10.76
CA ILE A 674 22.31 -19.36 -11.02
C ILE A 674 23.16 -20.37 -10.21
N GLY A 675 22.81 -20.59 -8.95
CA GLY A 675 23.43 -21.61 -8.11
C GLY A 675 23.34 -23.01 -8.72
N LEU A 676 22.18 -23.35 -9.29
CA LEU A 676 21.93 -24.62 -9.97
C LEU A 676 22.80 -24.79 -11.23
N VAL A 677 22.97 -23.73 -12.02
CA VAL A 677 23.86 -23.76 -13.19
C VAL A 677 25.30 -24.03 -12.75
N TYR A 678 25.79 -23.34 -11.72
CA TYR A 678 27.14 -23.57 -11.19
C TYR A 678 27.32 -24.98 -10.61
N ASP A 679 26.31 -25.53 -9.93
CA ASP A 679 26.35 -26.91 -9.43
C ASP A 679 26.49 -27.91 -10.59
N LYS A 680 25.72 -27.74 -11.68
CA LYS A 680 25.84 -28.59 -12.88
C LYS A 680 27.17 -28.43 -13.60
N MET A 681 27.79 -27.26 -13.54
CA MET A 681 29.14 -27.02 -14.05
C MET A 681 30.25 -27.58 -13.15
N GLY A 682 29.93 -28.05 -11.94
CA GLY A 682 30.90 -28.52 -10.95
C GLY A 682 31.61 -27.41 -10.18
N GLU A 683 31.15 -26.16 -10.31
CA GLU A 683 31.68 -24.99 -9.59
C GLU A 683 31.01 -24.84 -8.22
N TYR A 684 31.14 -25.87 -7.39
CA TYR A 684 30.38 -26.04 -6.14
C TYR A 684 30.55 -24.89 -5.13
N SER A 685 31.71 -24.22 -5.07
CA SER A 685 31.91 -23.06 -4.19
C SER A 685 31.05 -21.86 -4.58
N LYS A 686 30.92 -21.60 -5.89
CA LYS A 686 30.01 -20.56 -6.40
C LYS A 686 28.57 -20.98 -6.17
N ALA A 687 28.21 -22.22 -6.47
CA ALA A 687 26.86 -22.74 -6.25
C ALA A 687 26.39 -22.51 -4.80
N LEU A 688 27.24 -22.85 -3.80
CA LEU A 688 26.96 -22.58 -2.39
C LEU A 688 26.71 -21.09 -2.11
N SER A 689 27.59 -20.20 -2.60
CA SER A 689 27.43 -18.76 -2.38
C SER A 689 26.10 -18.22 -2.92
N TRP A 690 25.67 -18.70 -4.10
CA TRP A 690 24.41 -18.30 -4.72
C TRP A 690 23.19 -18.88 -3.99
N TYR A 691 23.23 -20.15 -3.58
CA TYR A 691 22.17 -20.76 -2.79
C TYR A 691 22.04 -20.15 -1.38
N GLU A 692 23.14 -19.77 -0.75
CA GLU A 692 23.12 -19.09 0.56
C GLU A 692 22.44 -17.72 0.47
N HIS A 693 22.73 -16.92 -0.57
CA HIS A 693 22.02 -15.65 -0.81
C HIS A 693 20.52 -15.85 -1.06
N SER A 694 20.16 -16.88 -1.85
CA SER A 694 18.75 -17.23 -2.07
C SER A 694 18.03 -17.57 -0.77
N LEU A 695 18.67 -18.38 0.09
CA LEU A 695 18.13 -18.79 1.38
C LEU A 695 17.98 -17.62 2.35
N GLU A 696 18.90 -16.66 2.36
CA GLU A 696 18.80 -15.45 3.21
C GLU A 696 17.56 -14.63 2.86
N ILE A 697 17.31 -14.39 1.57
CA ILE A 697 16.11 -13.68 1.11
C ILE A 697 14.84 -14.45 1.50
N GLN A 698 14.80 -15.77 1.24
CA GLN A 698 13.63 -16.59 1.56
C GLN A 698 13.30 -16.63 3.06
N LYS A 699 14.31 -16.62 3.94
CA LYS A 699 14.08 -16.58 5.39
C LYS A 699 13.41 -15.30 5.87
N ILE A 700 13.60 -14.20 5.13
CA ILE A 700 12.96 -12.91 5.41
C ILE A 700 11.55 -12.90 4.80
N ALA A 701 11.40 -13.44 3.58
CA ALA A 701 10.18 -13.33 2.80
C ALA A 701 9.11 -14.36 3.15
N LEU A 702 9.49 -15.53 3.69
CA LEU A 702 8.60 -16.67 3.84
C LEU A 702 8.45 -17.12 5.30
N PRO A 703 7.30 -17.70 5.67
CA PRO A 703 7.14 -18.36 6.97
C PRO A 703 8.19 -19.45 7.18
N PRO A 704 8.64 -19.71 8.43
CA PRO A 704 9.71 -20.68 8.71
C PRO A 704 9.48 -22.11 8.21
N ASN A 705 8.23 -22.49 7.96
CA ASN A 705 7.80 -23.81 7.49
C ASN A 705 7.41 -23.83 6.00
N HIS A 706 7.76 -22.81 5.23
CA HIS A 706 7.42 -22.75 3.80
C HIS A 706 8.19 -23.82 2.99
N PRO A 707 7.55 -24.54 2.05
CA PRO A 707 8.20 -25.57 1.22
C PRO A 707 9.46 -25.09 0.48
N ASP A 708 9.49 -23.84 0.04
CA ASP A 708 10.66 -23.29 -0.68
C ASP A 708 11.93 -23.21 0.19
N LEU A 709 11.78 -22.99 1.50
CA LEU A 709 12.92 -23.08 2.44
C LEU A 709 13.47 -24.51 2.49
N ALA A 710 12.59 -25.52 2.43
CA ALA A 710 13.03 -26.91 2.36
C ALA A 710 13.78 -27.21 1.06
N ALA A 711 13.32 -26.68 -0.08
CA ALA A 711 14.00 -26.82 -1.36
C ALA A 711 15.40 -26.18 -1.34
N SER A 712 15.53 -24.98 -0.77
CA SER A 712 16.83 -24.31 -0.62
C SER A 712 17.81 -25.06 0.27
N TYR A 713 17.34 -25.59 1.41
CA TYR A 713 18.15 -26.47 2.24
C TYR A 713 18.58 -27.73 1.50
N ASN A 714 17.69 -28.33 0.70
CA ASN A 714 18.01 -29.52 -0.09
C ASN A 714 19.08 -29.22 -1.15
N ASN A 715 18.98 -28.08 -1.84
CA ASN A 715 19.97 -27.65 -2.83
C ASN A 715 21.36 -27.48 -2.22
N ILE A 716 21.46 -26.83 -1.06
CA ILE A 716 22.73 -26.70 -0.32
C ILE A 716 23.24 -28.07 0.13
N GLY A 717 22.35 -28.96 0.60
CA GLY A 717 22.66 -30.33 0.95
C GLY A 717 23.27 -31.12 -0.22
N ASN A 718 22.65 -31.03 -1.41
CA ASN A 718 23.12 -31.65 -2.65
C ASN A 718 24.53 -31.20 -3.01
N VAL A 719 24.82 -29.89 -2.91
CA VAL A 719 26.16 -29.39 -3.20
C VAL A 719 27.18 -29.93 -2.19
N TYR A 720 26.84 -29.98 -0.90
CA TYR A 720 27.72 -30.58 0.11
C TYR A 720 27.96 -32.08 -0.10
N ASP A 721 26.97 -32.81 -0.60
CA ASP A 721 27.10 -34.22 -0.94
C ASP A 721 28.00 -34.42 -2.17
N ASN A 722 27.81 -33.60 -3.22
CA ASN A 722 28.63 -33.59 -4.42
C ASN A 722 30.12 -33.33 -4.13
N VAL A 723 30.44 -32.51 -3.13
CA VAL A 723 31.84 -32.27 -2.68
C VAL A 723 32.35 -33.27 -1.63
N GLY A 724 31.58 -34.33 -1.31
CA GLY A 724 31.96 -35.39 -0.38
C GLY A 724 31.89 -35.02 1.11
N LYS A 725 31.22 -33.91 1.45
CA LYS A 725 31.03 -33.46 2.85
C LYS A 725 29.70 -33.98 3.40
N HIS A 726 29.56 -35.30 3.43
CA HIS A 726 28.30 -35.99 3.75
C HIS A 726 27.70 -35.61 5.11
N SER A 727 28.52 -35.33 6.13
CA SER A 727 28.02 -34.89 7.45
C SER A 727 27.34 -33.52 7.40
N LYS A 728 27.87 -32.59 6.59
CA LYS A 728 27.22 -31.29 6.36
C LYS A 728 25.97 -31.47 5.51
N ALA A 729 26.03 -32.27 4.46
CA ALA A 729 24.87 -32.56 3.60
C ALA A 729 23.70 -33.10 4.43
N LEU A 730 23.96 -34.09 5.31
CA LEU A 730 22.95 -34.66 6.20
C LEU A 730 22.28 -33.59 7.07
N SER A 731 23.06 -32.68 7.68
CA SER A 731 22.49 -31.61 8.52
C SER A 731 21.56 -30.64 7.75
N TRP A 732 21.80 -30.43 6.46
CA TRP A 732 20.94 -29.63 5.60
C TRP A 732 19.69 -30.40 5.16
N TYR A 733 19.85 -31.67 4.80
CA TYR A 733 18.71 -32.55 4.50
C TYR A 733 17.78 -32.73 5.69
N GLU A 734 18.30 -32.82 6.91
CA GLU A 734 17.49 -32.89 8.14
C GLU A 734 16.60 -31.65 8.31
N ARG A 735 17.14 -30.44 8.07
CA ARG A 735 16.35 -29.20 8.09
C ARG A 735 15.29 -29.16 7.00
N SER A 736 15.63 -29.59 5.80
CA SER A 736 14.69 -29.72 4.68
C SER A 736 13.54 -30.67 5.05
N LEU A 737 13.86 -31.83 5.62
CA LEU A 737 12.90 -32.85 6.05
C LEU A 737 12.01 -32.36 7.19
N GLU A 738 12.55 -31.62 8.15
CA GLU A 738 11.78 -31.05 9.27
C GLU A 738 10.66 -30.13 8.76
N ILE A 739 10.97 -29.26 7.80
CA ILE A 739 9.98 -28.41 7.13
C ILE A 739 9.01 -29.25 6.29
N GLY A 740 9.51 -30.18 5.48
CA GLY A 740 8.69 -31.01 4.61
C GLY A 740 7.64 -31.84 5.36
N LYS A 741 7.96 -32.32 6.57
CA LYS A 741 7.03 -33.04 7.46
C LYS A 741 5.87 -32.18 7.97
N ILE A 742 6.08 -30.87 8.10
CA ILE A 742 5.08 -29.91 8.58
C ILE A 742 4.23 -29.39 7.42
N ALA A 743 4.85 -29.18 6.25
CA ALA A 743 4.21 -28.47 5.13
C ALA A 743 3.41 -29.37 4.18
N LEU A 744 3.66 -30.68 4.13
CA LEU A 744 3.03 -31.60 3.16
C LEU A 744 2.17 -32.68 3.85
N PRO A 745 0.95 -32.96 3.35
CA PRO A 745 0.16 -34.08 3.86
C PRO A 745 0.84 -35.44 3.58
N PRO A 746 0.55 -36.50 4.36
CA PRO A 746 1.31 -37.77 4.36
C PRO A 746 1.38 -38.54 3.03
N ASN A 747 0.62 -38.13 2.00
CA ASN A 747 0.49 -38.81 0.71
C ASN A 747 1.03 -38.03 -0.49
N HIS A 748 1.88 -37.01 -0.29
CA HIS A 748 2.51 -36.31 -1.42
C HIS A 748 3.58 -37.19 -2.09
N LEU A 749 3.15 -37.93 -3.11
CA LEU A 749 3.98 -38.69 -4.04
C LEU A 749 4.65 -37.73 -5.05
N ASP A 750 5.39 -36.74 -4.54
CA ASP A 750 6.31 -36.02 -5.42
C ASP A 750 7.43 -35.29 -4.66
N LEU A 751 8.56 -35.99 -4.51
CA LEU A 751 9.87 -35.37 -4.31
C LEU A 751 10.65 -35.31 -5.65
N SER A 752 9.99 -35.60 -6.79
CA SER A 752 10.67 -35.86 -8.07
C SER A 752 10.24 -34.98 -9.26
N GLY A 753 9.10 -34.30 -9.22
CA GLY A 753 8.43 -33.78 -10.43
C GLY A 753 8.39 -32.26 -10.57
N ARG A 754 8.60 -31.47 -9.50
CA ARG A 754 8.80 -30.01 -9.63
C ARG A 754 10.25 -29.53 -9.56
N TYR A 755 11.17 -30.42 -9.22
CA TYR A 755 12.60 -30.15 -9.23
C TYR A 755 13.29 -31.34 -9.89
N HIS A 756 13.90 -31.14 -11.06
CA HIS A 756 14.72 -32.15 -11.72
C HIS A 756 15.88 -32.58 -10.80
N VAL A 757 15.64 -33.58 -9.95
CA VAL A 757 16.66 -34.30 -9.17
C VAL A 757 16.86 -35.65 -9.84
N THR A 758 17.95 -35.77 -10.60
CA THR A 758 18.44 -37.07 -11.05
C THR A 758 19.01 -37.82 -9.85
N PHE A 759 18.26 -38.75 -9.27
CA PHE A 759 18.88 -39.85 -8.53
C PHE A 759 19.67 -40.69 -9.54
N ARG A 760 21.00 -40.60 -9.51
CA ARG A 760 21.86 -41.59 -10.16
C ARG A 760 21.82 -42.86 -9.31
N ASP A 761 20.94 -43.78 -9.64
CA ASP A 761 21.13 -45.19 -9.28
C ASP A 761 22.39 -45.69 -10.01
N LYS A 762 23.53 -45.66 -9.31
CA LYS A 762 24.66 -46.51 -9.66
C LYS A 762 24.56 -47.77 -8.80
N LYS A 763 24.28 -48.90 -9.45
CA LYS A 763 24.57 -50.24 -8.95
C LYS A 763 26.03 -50.37 -8.53
#